data_AF-A0A2N2JEN9-F1
#
_entry.id   AF-A0A2N2JEN9-F1
#
_cell.length_a   1.000
_cell.length_b   1.000
_cell.length_c   1.000
_cell.angle_alpha   90.00
_cell.angle_beta   90.00
_cell.angle_gamma   90.00
#
_symmetry.space_group_name_H-M   'P 1'
#
loop_
_entity.id
_entity.type
_entity.pdbx_description
1 polymer ?
#
loop_
_entity_poly.entity_id
_entity_poly.type
_entity_poly.pdbx_seq_one_letter_code
_entity_poly.pdbx_strand_id
1 'polypeptide(L)'
;MSRARLVVLVSGDGSNLQALIDACAERRLDADVVAVVSSRPDAYALERAHAAGIPHAVFQRRDYPDRGARDQALARFVATQHPDIIVLAGWMYVLGPEFLDRFPHRIINLHPALPGWFPGTHAIERAWRAAQAGEIDQTGVMVHYAVPEVDAGPVVVSEAVAIAPSEPLEALEARIHAVEHRLIVRATAAALAGLWAGEVPRRSWDDDATPPHLHRRLPAQAGPPDPVHRSSAMNSRRALLSVFDKSGLVDLARGLLAHRYELIASGGTARALAEAGLPVTEVADVTGSPEVLSGRVKTLHPAIHAGILSRRTPADRTELASQGFRPIDLVIVNLYPFEDTVARQGVTEAEAIEQIDIGGVTLLRAAAKNWQHVTVVPDPAYYGELLAALASGEDLQPLSRRLALEAFRQTARYDRAIARWLAGDAGPAGASERLELSFEKVQDLRYGENPHQRAAFYRPLGAPAPLAQVGGKELSFNNLVDLDAARAIVADFPRPTVAIVKHTNPCGLASADALPEAYARALEGDPVSAFGSIVATNRPVDLALVEAIGKLFVEVIVAPGFSDEALARLRAAKAGCRLVVAPATPDPGPAFKRIAGGMLLQDTDRAPVEPARWQVVTARPPSPEELDALAFAWRAVKHVKSNAIVLARGEQVVGVGAGQMSRVDAVGLAVKRAGERSDGSVLASDAFFPFADGVEAAAAAGVRAIAQPGGSIRDAEVIAAADRLGLAMVLTGVRHFKH
;
A
#
# COMPACT_ATOMS: atom_id res chain seq x y z
N MET A 1 30.06 20.91 -35.79
CA MET A 1 29.40 20.96 -34.46
C MET A 1 28.08 20.23 -34.61
N SER A 2 27.65 19.42 -33.63
CA SER A 2 26.33 18.78 -33.67
C SER A 2 25.23 19.85 -33.61
N ARG A 3 24.20 19.77 -34.45
CA ARG A 3 23.03 20.66 -34.38
C ARG A 3 22.35 20.55 -33.02
N ALA A 4 21.69 21.61 -32.58
CA ALA A 4 20.95 21.60 -31.31
C ALA A 4 19.78 20.60 -31.37
N ARG A 5 19.43 19.99 -30.23
CA ARG A 5 18.38 18.97 -30.12
C ARG A 5 17.12 19.58 -29.51
N LEU A 6 16.02 19.56 -30.26
CA LEU A 6 14.72 20.07 -29.81
C LEU A 6 13.78 18.93 -29.45
N VAL A 7 13.13 19.03 -28.28
CA VAL A 7 11.95 18.21 -27.97
C VAL A 7 10.72 19.10 -27.96
N VAL A 8 9.69 18.73 -28.70
CA VAL A 8 8.50 19.58 -28.90
C VAL A 8 7.27 18.92 -28.27
N LEU A 9 6.63 19.61 -27.34
CA LEU A 9 5.42 19.16 -26.65
C LEU A 9 4.18 19.82 -27.26
N VAL A 10 3.19 19.01 -27.66
CA VAL A 10 2.01 19.43 -28.43
C VAL A 10 0.74 18.79 -27.89
N SER A 11 -0.44 19.31 -28.25
CA SER A 11 -1.72 18.70 -27.87
C SER A 11 -2.83 18.82 -28.91
N GLY A 12 -2.63 19.58 -29.99
CA GLY A 12 -3.64 19.81 -31.04
C GLY A 12 -3.12 19.52 -32.44
N ASP A 13 -3.46 20.37 -33.41
CA ASP A 13 -3.18 20.13 -34.83
C ASP A 13 -1.70 20.21 -35.20
N GLY A 14 -0.87 20.80 -34.34
CA GLY A 14 0.58 20.86 -34.54
C GLY A 14 1.03 21.82 -35.64
N SER A 15 0.28 22.88 -35.95
CA SER A 15 0.71 23.91 -36.90
C SER A 15 2.00 24.60 -36.44
N ASN A 16 2.13 24.89 -35.14
CA ASN A 16 3.37 25.39 -34.53
C ASN A 16 4.54 24.39 -34.60
N LEU A 17 4.25 23.08 -34.47
CA LEU A 17 5.24 22.03 -34.70
C LEU A 17 5.71 22.01 -36.16
N GLN A 18 4.79 22.15 -37.12
CA GLN A 18 5.15 22.22 -38.54
C GLN A 18 6.10 23.38 -38.83
N ALA A 19 5.83 24.56 -38.26
CA ALA A 19 6.68 25.73 -38.43
C ALA A 19 8.13 25.49 -37.94
N LEU A 20 8.31 24.75 -36.84
CA LEU A 20 9.63 24.33 -36.34
C LEU A 20 10.29 23.30 -37.26
N ILE A 21 9.55 22.29 -37.71
CA ILE A 21 10.05 21.26 -38.65
C ILE A 21 10.56 21.93 -39.94
N ASP A 22 9.74 22.80 -40.53
CA ASP A 22 10.08 23.52 -41.76
C ASP A 22 11.30 24.42 -41.56
N ALA A 23 11.39 25.12 -40.41
CA ALA A 23 12.54 25.95 -40.08
C ALA A 23 13.85 25.15 -39.93
N CYS A 24 13.78 23.97 -39.31
CA CYS A 24 14.92 23.06 -39.19
C CYS A 24 15.35 22.50 -40.56
N ALA A 25 14.39 22.13 -41.42
CA ALA A 25 14.65 21.61 -42.76
C ALA A 25 15.25 22.67 -43.70
N GLU A 26 14.72 23.89 -43.66
CA GLU A 26 15.17 25.03 -44.47
C GLU A 26 16.43 25.73 -43.91
N ARG A 27 16.99 25.22 -42.80
CA ARG A 27 18.16 25.80 -42.11
C ARG A 27 17.95 27.24 -41.62
N ARG A 28 16.70 27.66 -41.40
CA ARG A 28 16.36 28.89 -40.68
C ARG A 28 16.58 28.75 -39.16
N LEU A 29 16.61 27.51 -38.68
CA LEU A 29 16.92 27.15 -37.29
C LEU A 29 18.02 26.08 -37.28
N ASP A 30 19.16 26.34 -36.63
CA ASP A 30 20.28 25.39 -36.55
C ASP A 30 20.07 24.33 -35.47
N ALA A 31 18.99 23.56 -35.63
CA ALA A 31 18.58 22.51 -34.70
C ALA A 31 17.86 21.38 -35.45
N ASP A 32 17.72 20.23 -34.79
CA ASP A 32 16.90 19.11 -35.23
C ASP A 32 15.81 18.83 -34.18
N VAL A 33 14.58 18.59 -34.63
CA VAL A 33 13.51 18.08 -33.76
C VAL A 33 13.75 16.58 -33.54
N VAL A 34 14.19 16.21 -32.34
CA VAL A 34 14.60 14.84 -32.03
C VAL A 34 13.47 13.98 -31.45
N ALA A 35 12.45 14.62 -30.86
CA ALA A 35 11.23 13.95 -30.46
C ALA A 35 10.03 14.90 -30.37
N VAL A 36 8.84 14.37 -30.62
CA VAL A 36 7.55 15.05 -30.40
C VAL A 36 6.76 14.32 -29.33
N VAL A 37 6.26 15.05 -28.33
CA VAL A 37 5.43 14.47 -27.28
C VAL A 37 4.05 15.08 -27.31
N SER A 38 3.02 14.24 -27.39
CA SER A 38 1.63 14.69 -27.33
C SER A 38 0.97 14.36 -26.00
N SER A 39 0.11 15.26 -25.51
CA SER A 39 -0.79 14.96 -24.38
C SER A 39 -2.04 14.18 -24.80
N ARG A 40 -2.23 14.02 -26.13
CA ARG A 40 -3.41 13.44 -26.75
C ARG A 40 -3.03 12.42 -27.83
N PRO A 41 -3.56 11.19 -27.79
CA PRO A 41 -3.24 10.14 -28.77
C PRO A 41 -3.83 10.41 -30.16
N ASP A 42 -4.86 11.26 -30.24
CA ASP A 42 -5.58 11.64 -31.45
C ASP A 42 -5.14 12.99 -32.04
N ALA A 43 -4.07 13.59 -31.51
CA ALA A 43 -3.57 14.87 -31.99
C ALA A 43 -2.98 14.74 -33.41
N TYR A 44 -3.47 15.54 -34.36
CA TYR A 44 -2.95 15.57 -35.73
C TYR A 44 -1.47 15.97 -35.80
N ALA A 45 -0.93 16.63 -34.76
CA ALA A 45 0.51 16.85 -34.62
C ALA A 45 1.35 15.56 -34.66
N LEU A 46 0.81 14.42 -34.21
CA LEU A 46 1.50 13.12 -34.28
C LEU A 46 1.62 12.63 -35.72
N GLU A 47 0.62 12.92 -36.57
CA GLU A 47 0.69 12.61 -38.01
C GLU A 47 1.77 13.44 -38.70
N ARG A 48 1.90 14.73 -38.32
CA ARG A 48 3.00 15.60 -38.81
C ARG A 48 4.38 15.09 -38.40
N ALA A 49 4.54 14.69 -37.13
CA ALA A 49 5.79 14.11 -36.64
C ALA A 49 6.13 12.81 -37.38
N HIS A 50 5.13 11.94 -37.58
CA HIS A 50 5.28 10.70 -38.35
C HIS A 50 5.71 10.96 -39.80
N ALA A 51 5.07 11.92 -40.48
CA ALA A 51 5.39 12.29 -41.86
C ALA A 51 6.83 12.85 -42.01
N ALA A 52 7.32 13.57 -40.99
CA ALA A 52 8.68 14.11 -40.95
C ALA A 52 9.74 13.09 -40.46
N GLY A 53 9.34 11.85 -40.14
CA GLY A 53 10.26 10.82 -39.63
C GLY A 53 10.76 11.06 -38.21
N ILE A 54 10.07 11.88 -37.42
CA ILE A 54 10.46 12.26 -36.06
C ILE A 54 9.85 11.27 -35.06
N PRO A 55 10.64 10.70 -34.12
CA PRO A 55 10.13 9.88 -33.03
C PRO A 55 9.05 10.62 -32.22
N HIS A 56 7.97 9.95 -31.86
CA HIS A 56 6.92 10.56 -31.06
C HIS A 56 6.35 9.63 -29.99
N ALA A 57 5.85 10.24 -28.92
CA ALA A 57 5.27 9.53 -27.78
C ALA A 57 4.03 10.28 -27.24
N VAL A 58 3.18 9.57 -26.50
CA VAL A 58 1.96 10.12 -25.91
C VAL A 58 2.01 10.00 -24.40
N PHE A 59 1.82 11.13 -23.71
CA PHE A 59 1.78 11.24 -22.25
C PHE A 59 0.44 11.86 -21.82
N GLN A 60 -0.64 11.13 -22.09
CA GLN A 60 -1.99 11.55 -21.73
C GLN A 60 -2.24 11.32 -20.23
N ARG A 61 -3.03 12.21 -19.62
CA ARG A 61 -3.28 12.18 -18.17
C ARG A 61 -3.83 10.84 -17.66
N ARG A 62 -4.60 10.11 -18.47
CA ARG A 62 -5.25 8.85 -18.07
C ARG A 62 -4.29 7.67 -17.90
N ASP A 63 -3.08 7.75 -18.47
CA ASP A 63 -2.10 6.66 -18.42
C ASP A 63 -1.26 6.66 -17.13
N TYR A 64 -1.48 7.66 -16.26
CA TYR A 64 -0.69 7.87 -15.04
C TYR A 64 -1.59 8.11 -13.84
N PRO A 65 -1.18 7.67 -12.63
CA PRO A 65 -2.00 7.77 -11.42
C PRO A 65 -2.25 9.23 -10.98
N ASP A 66 -1.29 10.12 -11.22
CA ASP A 66 -1.40 11.54 -10.91
C ASP A 66 -0.50 12.40 -11.83
N ARG A 67 -0.53 13.72 -11.63
CA ARG A 67 0.29 14.68 -12.38
C ARG A 67 1.78 14.45 -12.16
N GLY A 68 2.21 14.19 -10.92
CA GLY A 68 3.62 14.01 -10.57
C GLY A 68 4.20 12.76 -11.23
N ALA A 69 3.49 11.64 -11.18
CA ALA A 69 3.88 10.40 -11.85
C ALA A 69 3.98 10.56 -13.38
N ARG A 70 3.03 11.29 -14.00
CA ARG A 70 3.09 11.64 -15.43
C ARG A 70 4.32 12.50 -15.71
N ASP A 71 4.52 13.55 -14.93
CA ASP A 71 5.60 14.52 -15.14
C ASP A 71 6.97 13.88 -14.93
N GLN A 72 7.12 12.94 -13.98
CA GLN A 72 8.30 12.11 -13.81
C GLN A 72 8.54 11.19 -15.01
N ALA A 73 7.51 10.51 -15.50
CA ALA A 73 7.63 9.63 -16.67
C ALA A 73 7.98 10.42 -17.94
N LEU A 74 7.32 11.56 -18.13
CA LEU A 74 7.58 12.51 -19.20
C LEU A 74 9.01 13.05 -19.09
N ALA A 75 9.46 13.44 -17.90
CA ALA A 75 10.81 13.93 -17.68
C ALA A 75 11.87 12.87 -17.98
N ARG A 76 11.63 11.60 -17.60
CA ARG A 76 12.52 10.49 -17.95
C ARG A 76 12.63 10.31 -19.46
N PHE A 77 11.50 10.21 -20.16
CA PHE A 77 11.50 10.07 -21.62
C PHE A 77 12.18 11.24 -22.32
N VAL A 78 11.88 12.47 -21.91
CA VAL A 78 12.48 13.67 -22.49
C VAL A 78 13.99 13.70 -22.22
N ALA A 79 14.45 13.25 -21.05
CA ALA A 79 15.87 13.19 -20.73
C ALA A 79 16.66 12.22 -21.62
N THR A 80 16.08 11.07 -22.01
CA THR A 80 16.74 10.13 -22.94
C THR A 80 16.91 10.72 -24.35
N GLN A 81 16.19 11.79 -24.67
CA GLN A 81 16.37 12.50 -25.95
C GLN A 81 17.50 13.53 -25.88
N HIS A 82 18.11 13.76 -24.71
CA HIS A 82 19.15 14.76 -24.47
C HIS A 82 18.86 16.13 -25.12
N PRO A 83 17.73 16.79 -24.80
CA PRO A 83 17.37 18.05 -25.42
C PRO A 83 18.30 19.19 -25.01
N ASP A 84 18.67 20.03 -25.97
CA ASP A 84 19.24 21.34 -25.68
C ASP A 84 18.14 22.29 -25.20
N ILE A 85 16.96 22.23 -25.82
CA ILE A 85 15.76 23.01 -25.45
C ILE A 85 14.47 22.20 -25.66
N ILE A 86 13.46 22.49 -24.84
CA ILE A 86 12.12 21.92 -24.88
C ILE A 86 11.14 23.04 -25.24
N VAL A 87 10.30 22.81 -26.25
CA VAL A 87 9.35 23.80 -26.76
C VAL A 87 7.92 23.32 -26.55
N LEU A 88 7.15 24.06 -25.76
CA LEU A 88 5.71 23.83 -25.58
C LEU A 88 4.95 24.57 -26.69
N ALA A 89 4.57 23.83 -27.72
CA ALA A 89 3.91 24.32 -28.94
C ALA A 89 2.41 24.00 -28.88
N GLY A 90 1.71 24.63 -27.93
CA GLY A 90 0.29 24.34 -27.66
C GLY A 90 0.10 23.10 -26.76
N TRP A 91 0.93 22.98 -25.72
CA TRP A 91 0.82 21.93 -24.71
C TRP A 91 -0.28 22.29 -23.68
N MET A 92 -1.29 21.43 -23.52
CA MET A 92 -2.48 21.75 -22.73
C MET A 92 -2.38 21.44 -21.22
N TYR A 93 -1.23 20.97 -20.74
CA TYR A 93 -1.05 20.62 -19.33
C TYR A 93 -0.06 21.54 -18.62
N VAL A 94 -0.37 21.93 -17.39
CA VAL A 94 0.61 22.53 -16.49
C VAL A 94 1.66 21.48 -16.11
N LEU A 95 2.94 21.82 -16.29
CA LEU A 95 4.09 21.02 -15.88
C LEU A 95 4.43 21.33 -14.42
N GLY A 96 4.56 20.30 -13.59
CA GLY A 96 4.92 20.42 -12.18
C GLY A 96 6.44 20.44 -11.94
N PRO A 97 6.85 20.60 -10.65
CA PRO A 97 8.27 20.63 -10.25
C PRO A 97 9.07 19.42 -10.73
N GLU A 98 8.48 18.23 -10.72
CA GLU A 98 9.09 16.98 -11.18
C GLU A 98 9.63 17.05 -12.63
N PHE A 99 9.03 17.88 -13.49
CA PHE A 99 9.51 18.12 -14.85
C PHE A 99 10.34 19.41 -14.93
N LEU A 100 9.85 20.51 -14.36
CA LEU A 100 10.50 21.82 -14.45
C LEU A 100 11.91 21.82 -13.83
N ASP A 101 12.09 21.19 -12.68
CA ASP A 101 13.38 21.14 -11.96
C ASP A 101 14.42 20.26 -12.68
N ARG A 102 13.96 19.35 -13.55
CA ARG A 102 14.84 18.49 -14.34
C ARG A 102 15.47 19.23 -15.53
N PHE A 103 14.80 20.27 -16.03
CA PHE A 103 15.23 21.04 -17.20
C PHE A 103 15.28 22.55 -16.89
N PRO A 104 16.06 22.98 -15.89
CA PRO A 104 16.11 24.38 -15.48
C PRO A 104 16.59 25.25 -16.65
N HIS A 105 15.85 26.34 -16.92
CA HIS A 105 16.14 27.31 -17.99
C HIS A 105 16.15 26.74 -19.42
N ARG A 106 15.54 25.57 -19.66
CA ARG A 106 15.52 24.90 -20.98
C ARG A 106 14.13 24.70 -21.58
N ILE A 107 13.08 25.20 -20.93
CA ILE A 107 11.70 25.01 -21.39
C ILE A 107 11.12 26.36 -21.77
N ILE A 108 10.68 26.52 -23.01
CA ILE A 108 9.97 27.69 -23.49
C ILE A 108 8.53 27.33 -23.87
N ASN A 109 7.59 28.23 -23.60
CA ASN A 109 6.17 28.08 -23.84
C ASN A 109 5.64 29.19 -24.73
N LEU A 110 4.89 28.82 -25.77
CA LEU A 110 4.14 29.76 -26.60
C LEU A 110 2.74 29.97 -26.01
N HIS A 111 2.34 31.23 -25.89
CA HIS A 111 1.03 31.64 -25.41
C HIS A 111 0.42 32.72 -26.33
N PRO A 112 -0.81 32.55 -26.83
CA PRO A 112 -1.46 33.50 -27.74
C PRO A 112 -2.11 34.70 -27.03
N ALA A 113 -1.30 35.39 -26.22
CA ALA A 113 -1.63 36.71 -25.68
C ALA A 113 -0.33 37.49 -25.36
N LEU A 114 -0.47 38.78 -25.04
CA LEU A 114 0.62 39.58 -24.51
C LEU A 114 0.97 39.17 -23.06
N PRO A 115 2.17 39.53 -22.55
CA PRO A 115 2.58 39.23 -21.18
C PRO A 115 1.57 39.71 -20.13
N GLY A 116 1.13 38.80 -19.27
CA GLY A 116 0.14 39.05 -18.23
C GLY A 116 -1.32 39.08 -18.70
N TRP A 117 -1.57 38.92 -20.00
CA TRP A 117 -2.90 38.98 -20.58
C TRP A 117 -3.45 37.56 -20.80
N PHE A 118 -4.71 37.36 -20.43
CA PHE A 118 -5.47 36.12 -20.67
C PHE A 118 -4.68 34.82 -20.39
N PRO A 119 -4.14 34.59 -19.18
CA PRO A 119 -3.40 33.37 -18.88
C PRO A 119 -4.29 32.12 -18.99
N GLY A 120 -3.73 31.02 -19.47
CA GLY A 120 -4.38 29.73 -19.67
C GLY A 120 -5.12 29.60 -21.01
N THR A 121 -6.04 28.64 -21.07
CA THR A 121 -6.72 28.21 -22.30
C THR A 121 -7.69 29.26 -22.86
N HIS A 122 -8.00 29.16 -24.17
CA HIS A 122 -8.94 30.06 -24.87
C HIS A 122 -8.52 31.54 -24.82
N ALA A 123 -7.21 31.83 -24.86
CA ALA A 123 -6.71 33.20 -24.78
C ALA A 123 -7.19 34.07 -25.97
N ILE A 124 -7.20 33.51 -27.19
CA ILE A 124 -7.66 34.21 -28.40
C ILE A 124 -9.13 34.59 -28.30
N GLU A 125 -10.02 33.63 -28.00
CA GLU A 125 -11.45 33.87 -27.86
C GLU A 125 -11.77 34.89 -26.75
N ARG A 126 -11.04 34.84 -25.63
CA ARG A 126 -11.19 35.82 -24.54
C ARG A 126 -10.73 37.22 -24.95
N ALA A 127 -9.59 37.33 -25.63
CA ALA A 127 -9.12 38.60 -26.18
C ALA A 127 -10.11 39.16 -27.20
N TRP A 128 -10.63 38.31 -28.10
CA TRP A 128 -11.65 38.68 -29.06
C TRP A 128 -12.91 39.23 -28.37
N ARG A 129 -13.45 38.52 -27.38
CA ARG A 129 -14.63 38.97 -26.62
C ARG A 129 -14.39 40.32 -25.93
N ALA A 130 -13.22 40.50 -25.31
CA ALA A 130 -12.85 41.77 -24.69
C ALA A 130 -12.78 42.91 -25.73
N ALA A 131 -12.26 42.63 -26.93
CA ALA A 131 -12.25 43.60 -28.03
C ALA A 131 -13.66 43.94 -28.51
N GLN A 132 -14.54 42.94 -28.66
CA GLN A 132 -15.94 43.15 -29.04
C GLN A 132 -16.73 43.93 -27.99
N ALA A 133 -16.31 43.89 -26.72
CA ALA A 133 -16.83 44.71 -25.63
C ALA A 133 -16.21 46.11 -25.56
N GLY A 134 -15.23 46.43 -26.42
CA GLY A 134 -14.51 47.72 -26.43
C GLY A 134 -13.50 47.88 -25.29
N GLU A 135 -13.11 46.79 -24.62
CA GLU A 135 -12.19 46.80 -23.48
C GLU A 135 -10.72 46.85 -23.90
N ILE A 136 -10.40 46.26 -25.06
CA ILE A 136 -9.06 46.25 -25.66
C ILE A 136 -9.16 46.45 -27.17
N ASP A 137 -8.09 46.94 -27.79
CA ASP A 137 -7.96 47.11 -29.24
C ASP A 137 -6.82 46.27 -29.85
N GLN A 138 -6.10 45.53 -29.00
CA GLN A 138 -5.00 44.65 -29.39
C GLN A 138 -4.88 43.45 -28.47
N THR A 139 -4.29 42.38 -28.99
CA THR A 139 -3.78 41.23 -28.24
C THR A 139 -2.34 40.97 -28.70
N GLY A 140 -1.82 39.76 -28.60
CA GLY A 140 -0.53 39.40 -29.14
C GLY A 140 -0.23 37.93 -29.01
N VAL A 141 1.04 37.61 -29.27
CA VAL A 141 1.62 36.29 -28.99
C VAL A 141 2.89 36.52 -28.19
N MET A 142 3.13 35.68 -27.20
CA MET A 142 4.39 35.65 -26.48
C MET A 142 4.98 34.25 -26.45
N VAL A 143 6.30 34.20 -26.38
CA VAL A 143 7.06 33.01 -26.01
C VAL A 143 7.91 33.35 -24.80
N HIS A 144 7.79 32.55 -23.74
CA HIS A 144 8.43 32.80 -22.44
C HIS A 144 9.03 31.53 -21.86
N TYR A 145 9.94 31.64 -20.90
CA TYR A 145 10.41 30.47 -20.15
C TYR A 145 9.30 29.91 -19.26
N ALA A 146 9.15 28.59 -19.21
CA ALA A 146 8.14 27.96 -18.36
C ALA A 146 8.55 28.03 -16.88
N VAL A 147 7.61 28.45 -16.03
CA VAL A 147 7.71 28.49 -14.56
C VAL A 147 6.46 27.82 -13.98
N PRO A 148 6.41 27.51 -12.67
CA PRO A 148 5.22 26.88 -12.06
C PRO A 148 3.93 27.70 -12.24
N GLU A 149 4.05 29.02 -12.27
CA GLU A 149 2.96 29.95 -12.52
C GLU A 149 2.60 29.99 -14.02
N VAL A 150 1.31 29.83 -14.32
CA VAL A 150 0.79 29.78 -15.70
C VAL A 150 1.06 31.08 -16.43
N ASP A 151 1.77 31.00 -17.56
CA ASP A 151 2.08 32.09 -18.47
C ASP A 151 2.79 33.31 -17.83
N ALA A 152 3.50 33.10 -16.71
CA ALA A 152 4.10 34.18 -15.92
C ALA A 152 5.64 34.20 -15.93
N GLY A 153 6.27 33.37 -16.76
CA GLY A 153 7.73 33.28 -16.80
C GLY A 153 8.40 34.41 -17.60
N PRO A 154 9.73 34.54 -17.51
CA PRO A 154 10.48 35.55 -18.26
C PRO A 154 10.24 35.47 -19.77
N VAL A 155 9.83 36.58 -20.37
CA VAL A 155 9.50 36.67 -21.80
C VAL A 155 10.78 36.59 -22.64
N VAL A 156 10.78 35.71 -23.64
CA VAL A 156 11.85 35.60 -24.65
C VAL A 156 11.57 36.57 -25.80
N VAL A 157 10.38 36.49 -26.39
CA VAL A 157 9.90 37.40 -27.44
C VAL A 157 8.39 37.55 -27.31
N SER A 158 7.86 38.73 -27.62
CA SER A 158 6.42 38.96 -27.80
C SER A 158 6.18 39.85 -29.03
N GLU A 159 4.99 39.74 -29.62
CA GLU A 159 4.53 40.55 -30.74
C GLU A 159 3.06 40.89 -30.54
N ALA A 160 2.69 42.17 -30.65
CA ALA A 160 1.32 42.64 -30.54
C ALA A 160 0.56 42.45 -31.88
N VAL A 161 -0.75 42.17 -31.77
CA VAL A 161 -1.67 41.99 -32.90
C VAL A 161 -2.89 42.86 -32.64
N ALA A 162 -3.08 43.89 -33.47
CA ALA A 162 -4.27 44.74 -33.41
C ALA A 162 -5.53 43.95 -33.75
N ILE A 163 -6.63 44.19 -33.03
CA ILE A 163 -7.93 43.56 -33.27
C ILE A 163 -8.81 44.59 -33.97
N ALA A 164 -9.30 44.27 -35.17
CA ALA A 164 -10.13 45.21 -35.91
C ALA A 164 -11.57 45.23 -35.35
N PRO A 165 -12.26 46.39 -35.34
CA PRO A 165 -13.65 46.45 -34.91
C PRO A 165 -14.53 45.51 -35.74
N SER A 166 -15.33 44.68 -35.08
CA SER A 166 -16.20 43.69 -35.76
C SER A 166 -15.46 42.62 -36.58
N GLU A 167 -14.16 42.40 -36.32
CA GLU A 167 -13.41 41.29 -36.90
C GLU A 167 -14.03 39.95 -36.46
N PRO A 168 -14.32 39.00 -37.38
CA PRO A 168 -14.73 37.65 -36.99
C PRO A 168 -13.64 36.93 -36.19
N LEU A 169 -14.03 36.08 -35.24
CA LEU A 169 -13.07 35.35 -34.39
C LEU A 169 -12.08 34.55 -35.24
N GLU A 170 -12.57 33.90 -36.30
CA GLU A 170 -11.78 33.05 -37.19
C GLU A 170 -10.70 33.85 -37.93
N ALA A 171 -10.99 35.13 -38.25
CA ALA A 171 -10.04 36.02 -38.92
C ALA A 171 -8.91 36.44 -37.95
N LEU A 172 -9.27 36.75 -36.70
CA LEU A 172 -8.28 37.05 -35.66
C LEU A 172 -7.43 35.82 -35.32
N GLU A 173 -8.03 34.65 -35.19
CA GLU A 173 -7.34 33.38 -34.96
C GLU A 173 -6.31 33.10 -36.07
N ALA A 174 -6.68 33.25 -37.33
CA ALA A 174 -5.77 33.07 -38.46
C ALA A 174 -4.56 34.02 -38.40
N ARG A 175 -4.77 35.29 -38.04
CA ARG A 175 -3.69 36.28 -37.89
C ARG A 175 -2.78 35.97 -36.71
N ILE A 176 -3.35 35.56 -35.58
CA ILE A 176 -2.59 35.16 -34.40
C ILE A 176 -1.74 33.93 -34.72
N HIS A 177 -2.31 32.88 -35.32
CA HIS A 177 -1.56 31.69 -35.71
C HIS A 177 -0.42 32.00 -36.69
N ALA A 178 -0.60 32.93 -37.63
CA ALA A 178 0.47 33.38 -38.52
C ALA A 178 1.63 34.04 -37.74
N VAL A 179 1.34 34.77 -36.67
CA VAL A 179 2.37 35.33 -35.77
C VAL A 179 3.02 34.23 -34.94
N GLU A 180 2.24 33.30 -34.37
CA GLU A 180 2.74 32.16 -33.59
C GLU A 180 3.81 31.37 -34.36
N HIS A 181 3.54 31.03 -35.63
CA HIS A 181 4.44 30.23 -36.48
C HIS A 181 5.80 30.89 -36.65
N ARG A 182 5.84 32.22 -36.81
CA ARG A 182 7.11 32.95 -36.92
C ARG A 182 7.78 33.12 -35.56
N LEU A 183 7.01 33.43 -34.53
CA LEU A 183 7.51 33.80 -33.21
C LEU A 183 8.11 32.60 -32.48
N ILE A 184 7.52 31.41 -32.62
CA ILE A 184 8.03 30.18 -32.01
C ILE A 184 9.42 29.81 -32.57
N VAL A 185 9.65 30.00 -33.87
CA VAL A 185 10.96 29.76 -34.51
C VAL A 185 11.98 30.78 -34.03
N ARG A 186 11.62 32.07 -34.04
CA ARG A 186 12.51 33.16 -33.58
C ARG A 186 12.88 33.01 -32.10
N ALA A 187 11.92 32.68 -31.24
CA ALA A 187 12.15 32.50 -29.81
C ALA A 187 13.01 31.25 -29.53
N THR A 188 12.81 30.16 -30.27
CA THR A 188 13.66 28.97 -30.15
C THR A 188 15.11 29.29 -30.53
N ALA A 189 15.34 30.03 -31.61
CA ALA A 189 16.68 30.50 -31.98
C ALA A 189 17.32 31.39 -30.90
N ALA A 190 16.56 32.34 -30.34
CA ALA A 190 17.04 33.23 -29.29
C ALA A 190 17.40 32.48 -28.00
N ALA A 191 16.58 31.51 -27.60
CA ALA A 191 16.85 30.70 -26.41
C ALA A 191 18.07 29.79 -26.58
N LEU A 192 18.28 29.20 -27.76
CA LEU A 192 19.49 28.44 -28.07
C LEU A 192 20.75 29.33 -28.03
N ALA A 193 20.68 30.54 -28.59
CA ALA A 193 21.80 31.49 -28.53
C ALA A 193 22.12 31.91 -27.07
N GLY A 194 21.10 32.13 -26.23
CA GLY A 194 21.26 32.47 -24.82
C GLY A 194 21.88 31.33 -23.98
N LEU A 195 21.53 30.07 -24.28
CA LEU A 195 22.12 28.89 -23.63
C LEU A 195 23.62 28.71 -23.96
N TRP A 196 24.11 29.28 -25.05
CA TRP A 196 25.52 29.20 -25.46
C TRP A 196 26.36 30.41 -25.00
N ALA A 197 25.72 31.44 -24.45
CA ALA A 197 26.38 32.65 -23.93
C ALA A 197 26.62 32.62 -22.40
N GLY A 198 26.15 31.60 -21.69
CA GLY A 198 26.33 31.44 -20.23
C GLY A 198 26.53 29.97 -19.84
N GLU A 199 27.50 29.71 -18.95
CA GLU A 199 27.90 28.38 -18.50
C GLU A 199 26.75 27.61 -17.83
N VAL A 200 26.09 26.72 -18.59
CA VAL A 200 25.23 25.66 -18.02
C VAL A 200 25.86 24.31 -18.37
N PRO A 201 26.42 23.57 -17.39
CA PRO A 201 27.04 22.27 -17.66
C PRO A 201 26.04 21.31 -18.32
N ARG A 202 26.46 20.66 -19.42
CA ARG A 202 25.76 19.47 -19.94
C ARG A 202 25.90 18.36 -18.90
N ARG A 203 24.89 18.17 -18.04
CA ARG A 203 24.84 17.01 -17.13
C ARG A 203 24.80 15.73 -17.98
N SER A 204 25.58 14.71 -17.59
CA SER A 204 25.40 13.36 -18.12
C SER A 204 24.04 12.85 -17.62
N TRP A 205 23.28 12.25 -18.52
CA TRP A 205 21.99 11.64 -18.21
C TRP A 205 22.28 10.14 -18.14
N ASP A 206 22.45 9.59 -16.94
CA ASP A 206 22.58 8.14 -16.78
C ASP A 206 21.20 7.49 -17.00
N ASP A 207 21.16 6.57 -17.96
CA ASP A 207 19.98 5.85 -18.43
C ASP A 207 19.73 4.58 -17.61
N ASP A 208 18.59 4.51 -16.93
CA ASP A 208 18.03 3.25 -16.43
C ASP A 208 16.49 3.34 -16.45
N ALA A 209 15.91 3.26 -17.66
CA ALA A 209 14.50 2.92 -17.86
C ALA A 209 14.22 2.49 -19.32
N THR A 210 13.68 1.29 -19.49
CA THR A 210 13.15 0.79 -20.77
C THR A 210 11.92 1.63 -21.18
N PRO A 211 11.86 2.22 -22.40
CA PRO A 211 10.72 3.02 -22.82
C PRO A 211 9.49 2.13 -23.13
N PRO A 212 8.26 2.51 -22.70
CA PRO A 212 7.05 1.80 -23.09
C PRO A 212 6.71 2.04 -24.57
N HIS A 213 6.08 1.00 -25.13
CA HIS A 213 5.79 0.75 -26.54
C HIS A 213 5.16 1.92 -27.33
N LEU A 214 5.74 2.22 -28.49
CA LEU A 214 5.13 3.03 -29.56
C LEU A 214 3.92 2.28 -30.15
N HIS A 215 2.72 2.85 -30.04
CA HIS A 215 1.49 2.26 -30.62
C HIS A 215 0.88 3.12 -31.73
N ARG A 216 0.39 2.43 -32.77
CA ARG A 216 -0.07 2.92 -34.07
C ARG A 216 -1.55 2.55 -34.29
N ARG A 217 -2.35 3.54 -34.75
CA ARG A 217 -3.67 3.52 -35.45
C ARG A 217 -5.00 3.32 -34.69
N LEU A 218 -5.91 4.28 -34.94
CA LEU A 218 -7.40 4.28 -34.85
C LEU A 218 -8.01 4.21 -36.27
N PRO A 219 -9.31 3.87 -36.42
CA PRO A 219 -10.33 4.84 -36.93
C PRO A 219 -11.75 4.61 -36.33
N ALA A 220 -12.85 5.38 -36.50
CA ALA A 220 -13.17 6.75 -36.95
C ALA A 220 -14.65 7.11 -36.58
N GLN A 221 -14.87 8.39 -36.25
CA GLN A 221 -16.00 9.36 -36.37
C GLN A 221 -17.52 9.01 -36.46
N ALA A 222 -18.34 9.84 -35.78
CA ALA A 222 -19.47 10.73 -36.24
C ALA A 222 -20.37 11.08 -35.01
N GLY A 223 -20.76 12.30 -34.61
CA GLY A 223 -21.44 13.42 -35.31
C GLY A 223 -22.86 13.62 -34.67
N PRO A 224 -23.23 14.77 -34.06
CA PRO A 224 -24.39 14.91 -33.14
C PRO A 224 -25.65 15.53 -33.79
N PRO A 225 -26.79 15.59 -33.05
CA PRO A 225 -27.50 16.88 -32.97
C PRO A 225 -28.16 17.20 -31.61
N ASP A 226 -28.39 18.51 -31.44
CA ASP A 226 -28.97 19.31 -30.34
C ASP A 226 -30.52 19.47 -30.49
N PRO A 227 -31.27 20.31 -29.74
CA PRO A 227 -31.48 20.41 -28.27
C PRO A 227 -32.99 20.68 -27.90
N VAL A 228 -33.49 20.44 -26.68
CA VAL A 228 -34.74 21.13 -26.21
C VAL A 228 -34.82 21.34 -24.68
N HIS A 229 -35.09 22.60 -24.31
CA HIS A 229 -35.59 23.18 -23.06
C HIS A 229 -36.37 22.30 -22.05
N ARG A 230 -36.19 22.56 -20.74
CA ARG A 230 -37.19 23.23 -19.85
C ARG A 230 -36.69 23.45 -18.40
N SER A 231 -37.23 24.50 -17.78
CA SER A 231 -36.85 25.13 -16.51
C SER A 231 -37.60 24.61 -15.28
N SER A 232 -37.07 24.94 -14.08
CA SER A 232 -37.77 25.39 -12.85
C SER A 232 -37.47 24.71 -11.49
N ALA A 233 -36.50 23.81 -11.34
CA ALA A 233 -36.22 23.09 -10.07
C ALA A 233 -34.99 23.58 -9.26
N MET A 234 -34.59 24.86 -9.37
CA MET A 234 -33.20 25.27 -9.14
C MET A 234 -32.67 25.43 -7.69
N ASN A 235 -33.28 24.89 -6.62
CA ASN A 235 -32.73 25.13 -5.25
C ASN A 235 -32.65 23.96 -4.24
N SER A 236 -32.93 22.70 -4.61
CA SER A 236 -32.67 21.54 -3.74
C SER A 236 -31.29 20.92 -3.98
N ARG A 237 -30.57 20.56 -2.90
CA ARG A 237 -29.34 19.75 -2.95
C ARG A 237 -29.70 18.32 -3.38
N ARG A 238 -28.80 17.60 -4.06
CA ARG A 238 -29.09 16.24 -4.56
C ARG A 238 -28.22 15.19 -3.90
N ALA A 239 -28.82 14.07 -3.51
CA ALA A 239 -28.16 12.90 -2.98
C ALA A 239 -28.35 11.71 -3.93
N LEU A 240 -27.26 11.10 -4.38
CA LEU A 240 -27.27 9.88 -5.19
C LEU A 240 -27.04 8.66 -4.29
N LEU A 241 -27.95 7.69 -4.33
CA LEU A 241 -27.90 6.47 -3.53
C LEU A 241 -27.81 5.25 -4.45
N SER A 242 -26.74 4.47 -4.33
CA SER A 242 -26.59 3.21 -5.05
C SER A 242 -25.88 2.20 -4.17
N VAL A 243 -26.65 1.47 -3.36
CA VAL A 243 -26.11 0.58 -2.33
C VAL A 243 -26.51 -0.88 -2.56
N PHE A 244 -25.55 -1.78 -2.37
CA PHE A 244 -25.77 -3.21 -2.27
C PHE A 244 -26.31 -3.61 -0.89
N ASP A 245 -25.64 -3.22 0.19
CA ASP A 245 -26.14 -3.38 1.55
C ASP A 245 -27.15 -2.26 1.86
N LYS A 246 -28.39 -2.64 2.18
CA LYS A 246 -29.48 -1.69 2.49
C LYS A 246 -29.65 -1.43 3.99
N SER A 247 -28.73 -1.91 4.83
CA SER A 247 -28.72 -1.65 6.26
C SER A 247 -28.77 -0.15 6.55
N GLY A 248 -29.78 0.29 7.31
CA GLY A 248 -29.98 1.70 7.67
C GLY A 248 -30.40 2.65 6.53
N LEU A 249 -30.63 2.14 5.30
CA LEU A 249 -30.91 2.97 4.11
C LEU A 249 -32.16 3.86 4.27
N VAL A 250 -33.25 3.30 4.81
CA VAL A 250 -34.53 4.02 4.94
C VAL A 250 -34.42 5.17 5.94
N ASP A 251 -33.75 4.97 7.06
CA ASP A 251 -33.57 6.00 8.09
C ASP A 251 -32.63 7.11 7.60
N LEU A 252 -31.56 6.74 6.88
CA LEU A 252 -30.72 7.70 6.16
C LEU A 252 -31.54 8.56 5.19
N ALA A 253 -32.33 7.92 4.32
CA ALA A 253 -33.13 8.62 3.32
C ALA A 253 -34.15 9.59 3.93
N ARG A 254 -34.82 9.20 5.03
CA ARG A 254 -35.70 10.11 5.79
C ARG A 254 -34.95 11.32 6.33
N GLY A 255 -33.76 11.11 6.91
CA GLY A 255 -32.92 12.20 7.39
C GLY A 255 -32.51 13.16 6.27
N LEU A 256 -32.11 12.63 5.11
CA LEU A 256 -31.75 13.44 3.94
C LEU A 256 -32.92 14.28 3.44
N LEU A 257 -34.12 13.71 3.36
CA LEU A 257 -35.34 14.44 2.98
C LEU A 257 -35.68 15.55 3.98
N ALA A 258 -35.53 15.29 5.29
CA ALA A 258 -35.71 16.31 6.33
C ALA A 258 -34.73 17.48 6.17
N HIS A 259 -33.54 17.22 5.64
CA HIS A 259 -32.54 18.22 5.26
C HIS A 259 -32.65 18.75 3.82
N ARG A 260 -33.82 18.54 3.17
CA ARG A 260 -34.17 19.06 1.84
C ARG A 260 -33.29 18.55 0.69
N TYR A 261 -32.74 17.35 0.82
CA TYR A 261 -32.12 16.66 -0.31
C TYR A 261 -33.17 16.03 -1.21
N GLU A 262 -32.98 16.19 -2.53
CA GLU A 262 -33.63 15.38 -3.55
C GLU A 262 -32.88 14.04 -3.65
N LEU A 263 -33.60 12.92 -3.55
CA LEU A 263 -33.02 11.59 -3.64
C LEU A 263 -33.02 11.09 -5.09
N ILE A 264 -31.86 10.65 -5.56
CA ILE A 264 -31.67 9.94 -6.82
C ILE A 264 -31.17 8.55 -6.48
N ALA A 265 -31.72 7.48 -7.06
CA ALA A 265 -31.26 6.13 -6.75
C ALA A 265 -31.20 5.17 -7.94
N SER A 266 -30.28 4.20 -7.88
CA SER A 266 -30.19 3.10 -8.87
C SER A 266 -31.30 2.05 -8.62
N GLY A 267 -31.69 1.26 -9.64
CA GLY A 267 -32.96 0.51 -9.64
C GLY A 267 -33.29 -0.26 -8.35
N GLY A 268 -32.39 -1.12 -7.88
CA GLY A 268 -32.61 -1.89 -6.64
C GLY A 268 -32.68 -1.02 -5.37
N THR A 269 -31.97 0.11 -5.34
CA THR A 269 -32.02 1.07 -4.23
C THR A 269 -33.29 1.91 -4.29
N ALA A 270 -33.69 2.35 -5.49
CA ALA A 270 -34.91 3.12 -5.72
C ALA A 270 -36.16 2.32 -5.31
N ARG A 271 -36.23 1.03 -5.69
CA ARG A 271 -37.32 0.14 -5.29
C ARG A 271 -37.47 0.05 -3.77
N ALA A 272 -36.38 -0.18 -3.05
CA ALA A 272 -36.41 -0.28 -1.59
C ALA A 272 -36.89 1.03 -0.92
N LEU A 273 -36.53 2.19 -1.47
CA LEU A 273 -36.98 3.49 -0.99
C LEU A 273 -38.46 3.75 -1.32
N ALA A 274 -38.90 3.38 -2.53
CA ALA A 274 -40.29 3.52 -2.97
C ALA A 274 -41.25 2.62 -2.17
N GLU A 275 -40.85 1.36 -1.89
CA GLU A 275 -41.60 0.44 -1.02
C GLU A 275 -41.75 0.97 0.41
N ALA A 276 -40.79 1.76 0.89
CA ALA A 276 -40.86 2.47 2.16
C ALA A 276 -41.68 3.78 2.10
N GLY A 277 -42.29 4.10 0.95
CA GLY A 277 -43.12 5.29 0.73
C GLY A 277 -42.32 6.60 0.62
N LEU A 278 -41.02 6.53 0.32
CA LEU A 278 -40.16 7.72 0.21
C LEU A 278 -40.08 8.22 -1.24
N PRO A 279 -40.15 9.54 -1.48
CA PRO A 279 -39.98 10.10 -2.80
C PRO A 279 -38.53 9.91 -3.28
N VAL A 280 -38.37 9.32 -4.46
CA VAL A 280 -37.07 9.06 -5.07
C VAL A 280 -37.20 9.15 -6.59
N THR A 281 -36.19 9.75 -7.23
CA THR A 281 -36.06 9.77 -8.69
C THR A 281 -35.12 8.64 -9.12
N GLU A 282 -35.49 7.85 -10.12
CA GLU A 282 -34.59 6.81 -10.61
C GLU A 282 -33.44 7.41 -11.43
N VAL A 283 -32.26 6.77 -11.41
CA VAL A 283 -31.13 7.18 -12.24
C VAL A 283 -31.50 7.19 -13.73
N ALA A 284 -32.32 6.24 -14.19
CA ALA A 284 -32.79 6.18 -15.57
C ALA A 284 -33.57 7.43 -16.00
N ASP A 285 -34.38 8.01 -15.09
CA ASP A 285 -35.11 9.25 -15.35
C ASP A 285 -34.17 10.47 -15.44
N VAL A 286 -33.07 10.44 -14.69
CA VAL A 286 -32.05 11.51 -14.72
C VAL A 286 -31.19 11.44 -15.97
N THR A 287 -30.88 10.23 -16.45
CA THR A 287 -29.99 10.02 -17.61
C THR A 287 -30.73 10.01 -18.93
N GLY A 288 -32.04 9.69 -18.93
CA GLY A 288 -32.80 9.40 -20.14
C GLY A 288 -32.41 8.07 -20.80
N SER A 289 -31.64 7.23 -20.11
CA SER A 289 -31.12 5.95 -20.63
C SER A 289 -31.53 4.80 -19.70
N PRO A 290 -32.08 3.69 -20.23
CA PRO A 290 -32.43 2.53 -19.42
C PRO A 290 -31.19 1.82 -18.87
N GLU A 291 -31.37 0.97 -17.85
CA GLU A 291 -30.32 0.04 -17.44
C GLU A 291 -30.09 -0.99 -18.55
N VAL A 292 -28.83 -1.17 -18.98
CA VAL A 292 -28.47 -2.12 -20.05
C VAL A 292 -27.50 -3.20 -19.55
N LEU A 293 -27.45 -4.33 -20.27
CA LEU A 293 -26.62 -5.50 -19.95
C LEU A 293 -26.88 -6.04 -18.53
N SER A 294 -28.16 -6.27 -18.20
CA SER A 294 -28.58 -6.80 -16.90
C SER A 294 -28.11 -5.97 -15.70
N GLY A 295 -28.08 -4.64 -15.84
CA GLY A 295 -27.72 -3.71 -14.77
C GLY A 295 -26.21 -3.43 -14.64
N ARG A 296 -25.36 -3.98 -15.52
CA ARG A 296 -23.92 -3.70 -15.56
C ARG A 296 -23.63 -2.23 -15.92
N VAL A 297 -24.48 -1.61 -16.73
CA VAL A 297 -24.36 -0.21 -17.13
C VAL A 297 -25.65 0.52 -16.76
N LYS A 298 -25.63 1.17 -15.60
CA LYS A 298 -26.74 1.96 -15.05
C LYS A 298 -26.37 3.39 -14.67
N THR A 299 -25.21 3.58 -14.04
CA THR A 299 -24.76 4.88 -13.51
C THR A 299 -23.61 5.50 -14.31
N LEU A 300 -23.02 4.77 -15.26
CA LEU A 300 -21.90 5.21 -16.11
C LEU A 300 -22.37 6.18 -17.20
N HIS A 301 -22.86 7.35 -16.78
CA HIS A 301 -23.44 8.36 -17.66
C HIS A 301 -22.91 9.77 -17.33
N PRO A 302 -22.67 10.64 -18.33
CA PRO A 302 -22.24 12.02 -18.10
C PRO A 302 -23.15 12.81 -17.16
N ALA A 303 -24.47 12.65 -17.25
CA ALA A 303 -25.42 13.32 -16.37
C ALA A 303 -25.15 13.08 -14.87
N ILE A 304 -24.67 11.87 -14.53
CA ILE A 304 -24.31 11.50 -13.16
C ILE A 304 -22.90 11.99 -12.83
N HIS A 305 -21.91 11.62 -13.65
CA HIS A 305 -20.52 11.91 -13.33
C HIS A 305 -20.14 13.39 -13.46
N ALA A 306 -20.73 14.14 -14.39
CA ALA A 306 -20.56 15.59 -14.46
C ALA A 306 -21.23 16.29 -13.27
N GLY A 307 -22.40 15.81 -12.83
CA GLY A 307 -23.06 16.29 -11.62
C GLY A 307 -22.18 16.12 -10.37
N ILE A 308 -21.49 14.99 -10.26
CA ILE A 308 -20.53 14.69 -9.18
C ILE A 308 -19.22 15.48 -9.34
N LEU A 309 -18.61 15.52 -10.52
CA LEU A 309 -17.25 16.02 -10.74
C LEU A 309 -17.15 17.53 -11.01
N SER A 310 -18.28 18.21 -11.19
CA SER A 310 -18.29 19.66 -11.36
C SER A 310 -17.67 20.37 -10.15
N ARG A 311 -16.72 21.26 -10.42
CA ARG A 311 -15.97 22.07 -9.45
C ARG A 311 -16.77 23.26 -8.92
N ARG A 312 -18.05 23.33 -9.27
CA ARG A 312 -18.99 24.41 -8.90
C ARG A 312 -18.56 25.82 -9.34
N THR A 313 -17.60 25.92 -10.27
CA THR A 313 -17.18 27.18 -10.91
C THR A 313 -18.29 27.69 -11.85
N PRO A 314 -18.31 28.99 -12.20
CA PRO A 314 -19.27 29.51 -13.17
C PRO A 314 -19.22 28.75 -14.51
N ALA A 315 -18.03 28.41 -15.00
CA ALA A 315 -17.85 27.63 -16.24
C ALA A 315 -18.52 26.25 -16.15
N ASP A 316 -18.22 25.47 -15.10
CA ASP A 316 -18.80 24.13 -14.93
C ASP A 316 -20.33 24.20 -14.72
N ARG A 317 -20.84 25.26 -14.07
CA ARG A 317 -22.29 25.46 -13.91
C ARG A 317 -22.98 25.73 -15.25
N THR A 318 -22.38 26.58 -16.09
CA THR A 318 -22.89 26.86 -17.44
C THR A 318 -22.87 25.60 -18.31
N GLU A 319 -21.79 24.81 -18.24
CA GLU A 319 -21.66 23.55 -18.98
C GLU A 319 -22.66 22.49 -18.51
N LEU A 320 -22.87 22.33 -17.21
CA LEU A 320 -23.93 21.45 -16.70
C LEU A 320 -25.30 21.91 -17.19
N ALA A 321 -25.59 23.21 -17.11
CA ALA A 321 -26.89 23.76 -17.49
C ALA A 321 -27.17 23.60 -18.99
N SER A 322 -26.18 23.79 -19.87
CA SER A 322 -26.35 23.61 -21.32
C SER A 322 -26.68 22.17 -21.71
N GLN A 323 -26.21 21.20 -20.92
CA GLN A 323 -26.50 19.78 -21.10
C GLN A 323 -27.75 19.30 -20.34
N GLY A 324 -28.45 20.19 -19.63
CA GLY A 324 -29.58 19.82 -18.78
C GLY A 324 -29.20 19.03 -17.51
N PHE A 325 -27.92 19.00 -17.16
CA PHE A 325 -27.41 18.29 -16.00
C PHE A 325 -27.46 19.15 -14.73
N ARG A 326 -27.49 18.50 -13.56
CA ARG A 326 -27.54 19.17 -12.25
C ARG A 326 -26.44 18.65 -11.32
N PRO A 327 -25.87 19.52 -10.47
CA PRO A 327 -24.99 19.14 -9.36
C PRO A 327 -25.53 18.00 -8.50
N ILE A 328 -24.62 17.13 -8.04
CA ILE A 328 -24.87 16.12 -6.99
C ILE A 328 -23.94 16.42 -5.81
N ASP A 329 -24.49 16.59 -4.62
CA ASP A 329 -23.77 17.08 -3.42
C ASP A 329 -23.43 15.97 -2.43
N LEU A 330 -24.13 14.84 -2.52
CA LEU A 330 -23.95 13.68 -1.65
C LEU A 330 -24.02 12.40 -2.48
N VAL A 331 -23.10 11.46 -2.25
CA VAL A 331 -23.06 10.17 -2.93
C VAL A 331 -22.95 9.06 -1.88
N ILE A 332 -23.98 8.24 -1.77
CA ILE A 332 -24.07 7.10 -0.85
C ILE A 332 -23.93 5.81 -1.67
N VAL A 333 -22.82 5.11 -1.51
CA VAL A 333 -22.51 3.91 -2.31
C VAL A 333 -21.78 2.91 -1.43
N ASN A 334 -22.20 1.64 -1.48
CA ASN A 334 -21.40 0.52 -1.01
C ASN A 334 -21.37 -0.54 -2.12
N LEU A 335 -20.24 -1.23 -2.23
CA LEU A 335 -19.93 -2.11 -3.35
C LEU A 335 -20.57 -3.48 -3.19
N TYR A 336 -20.59 -4.25 -4.28
CA TYR A 336 -20.94 -5.67 -4.24
C TYR A 336 -19.94 -6.43 -3.35
N PRO A 337 -20.34 -7.48 -2.62
CA PRO A 337 -19.49 -8.13 -1.64
C PRO A 337 -18.56 -9.15 -2.31
N PHE A 338 -17.64 -8.68 -3.16
CA PHE A 338 -16.75 -9.55 -3.95
C PHE A 338 -15.90 -10.47 -3.06
N GLU A 339 -15.25 -9.92 -2.02
CA GLU A 339 -14.43 -10.70 -1.07
C GLU A 339 -15.23 -11.83 -0.41
N ASP A 340 -16.44 -11.53 0.07
CA ASP A 340 -17.31 -12.55 0.68
C ASP A 340 -17.77 -13.58 -0.35
N THR A 341 -18.04 -13.15 -1.59
CA THR A 341 -18.49 -14.03 -2.67
C THR A 341 -17.43 -15.06 -3.00
N VAL A 342 -16.18 -14.64 -3.21
CA VAL A 342 -15.07 -15.53 -3.60
C VAL A 342 -14.56 -16.39 -2.45
N ALA A 343 -14.86 -16.02 -1.20
CA ALA A 343 -14.57 -16.83 -0.02
C ALA A 343 -15.53 -18.03 0.16
N ARG A 344 -16.68 -18.05 -0.52
CA ARG A 344 -17.65 -19.15 -0.43
C ARG A 344 -17.12 -20.40 -1.13
N GLN A 345 -17.25 -21.55 -0.46
CA GLN A 345 -16.94 -22.83 -1.09
C GLN A 345 -17.82 -23.09 -2.31
N GLY A 346 -17.20 -23.50 -3.43
CA GLY A 346 -17.91 -23.87 -4.66
C GLY A 346 -18.37 -22.71 -5.53
N VAL A 347 -17.95 -21.47 -5.25
CA VAL A 347 -18.20 -20.32 -6.13
C VAL A 347 -17.60 -20.56 -7.52
N THR A 348 -18.40 -20.32 -8.56
CA THR A 348 -17.94 -20.42 -9.95
C THR A 348 -17.27 -19.14 -10.43
N GLU A 349 -16.42 -19.24 -11.45
CA GLU A 349 -15.79 -18.06 -12.06
C GLU A 349 -16.82 -17.05 -12.59
N ALA A 350 -17.90 -17.55 -13.19
CA ALA A 350 -18.99 -16.72 -13.69
C ALA A 350 -19.68 -15.94 -12.55
N GLU A 351 -19.97 -16.58 -11.42
CA GLU A 351 -20.56 -15.91 -10.25
C GLU A 351 -19.62 -14.85 -9.67
N ALA A 352 -18.31 -15.11 -9.61
CA ALA A 352 -17.33 -14.15 -9.15
C ALA A 352 -17.25 -12.92 -10.10
N ILE A 353 -17.23 -13.14 -11.41
CA ILE A 353 -17.18 -12.07 -12.42
C ILE A 353 -18.43 -11.16 -12.32
N GLU A 354 -19.62 -11.71 -12.09
CA GLU A 354 -20.83 -10.88 -11.92
C GLU A 354 -20.80 -10.01 -10.65
N GLN A 355 -19.98 -10.35 -9.66
CA GLN A 355 -19.79 -9.55 -8.44
C GLN A 355 -18.74 -8.46 -8.58
N ILE A 356 -18.13 -8.26 -9.76
CA ILE A 356 -17.20 -7.15 -9.99
C ILE A 356 -18.00 -5.86 -10.27
N ASP A 357 -18.05 -4.96 -9.28
CA ASP A 357 -18.82 -3.72 -9.38
C ASP A 357 -18.05 -2.61 -10.10
N ILE A 358 -18.45 -2.30 -11.34
CA ILE A 358 -17.88 -1.20 -12.12
C ILE A 358 -18.51 0.14 -11.73
N GLY A 359 -19.83 0.17 -11.57
CA GLY A 359 -20.60 1.39 -11.35
C GLY A 359 -20.33 2.00 -9.98
N GLY A 360 -20.40 1.18 -8.93
CA GLY A 360 -20.15 1.61 -7.55
C GLY A 360 -18.73 2.15 -7.36
N VAL A 361 -17.71 1.45 -7.87
CA VAL A 361 -16.31 1.91 -7.81
C VAL A 361 -16.13 3.25 -8.52
N THR A 362 -16.74 3.42 -9.70
CA THR A 362 -16.64 4.67 -10.44
C THR A 362 -17.32 5.83 -9.70
N LEU A 363 -18.48 5.59 -9.08
CA LEU A 363 -19.17 6.59 -8.26
C LEU A 363 -18.36 6.99 -7.02
N LEU A 364 -17.81 6.03 -6.28
CA LEU A 364 -16.97 6.27 -5.11
C LEU A 364 -15.76 7.14 -5.48
N ARG A 365 -15.01 6.75 -6.51
CA ARG A 365 -13.81 7.48 -6.94
C ARG A 365 -14.14 8.89 -7.44
N ALA A 366 -15.24 9.05 -8.18
CA ALA A 366 -15.67 10.36 -8.68
C ALA A 366 -16.03 11.31 -7.53
N ALA A 367 -16.81 10.84 -6.56
CA ALA A 367 -17.22 11.64 -5.41
C ALA A 367 -16.05 11.95 -4.48
N ALA A 368 -15.22 10.94 -4.17
CA ALA A 368 -14.02 11.11 -3.34
C ALA A 368 -13.00 12.09 -3.96
N LYS A 369 -12.84 12.08 -5.29
CA LYS A 369 -12.00 13.06 -6.00
C LYS A 369 -12.51 14.50 -5.80
N ASN A 370 -13.82 14.69 -5.77
CA ASN A 370 -14.45 16.01 -5.65
C ASN A 370 -14.96 16.31 -4.23
N TRP A 371 -14.28 15.78 -3.20
CA TRP A 371 -14.71 15.85 -1.80
C TRP A 371 -14.96 17.27 -1.27
N GLN A 372 -14.35 18.28 -1.89
CA GLN A 372 -14.54 19.70 -1.56
C GLN A 372 -15.98 20.19 -1.82
N HIS A 373 -16.71 19.50 -2.71
CA HIS A 373 -18.06 19.84 -3.12
C HIS A 373 -19.05 18.69 -2.97
N VAL A 374 -18.57 17.45 -2.86
CA VAL A 374 -19.39 16.25 -2.78
C VAL A 374 -18.98 15.43 -1.57
N THR A 375 -19.92 15.14 -0.69
CA THR A 375 -19.67 14.20 0.41
C THR A 375 -19.90 12.79 -0.11
N VAL A 376 -18.91 11.90 0.00
CA VAL A 376 -19.05 10.48 -0.34
C VAL A 376 -19.23 9.68 0.94
N VAL A 377 -20.12 8.69 0.95
CA VAL A 377 -20.34 7.79 2.08
C VAL A 377 -20.22 6.34 1.61
N PRO A 378 -19.09 5.68 1.88
CA PRO A 378 -18.77 4.34 1.37
C PRO A 378 -19.41 3.16 2.13
N ASP A 379 -19.93 3.40 3.34
CA ASP A 379 -20.32 2.35 4.30
C ASP A 379 -21.48 2.79 5.21
N PRO A 380 -22.45 1.90 5.53
CA PRO A 380 -23.53 2.17 6.49
C PRO A 380 -23.09 2.65 7.87
N ALA A 381 -21.90 2.27 8.35
CA ALA A 381 -21.36 2.68 9.64
C ALA A 381 -21.23 4.20 9.79
N TYR A 382 -21.15 4.94 8.67
CA TYR A 382 -21.03 6.40 8.66
C TYR A 382 -22.37 7.14 8.56
N TYR A 383 -23.51 6.43 8.42
CA TYR A 383 -24.82 7.09 8.25
C TYR A 383 -25.20 7.94 9.47
N GLY A 384 -24.97 7.42 10.68
CA GLY A 384 -25.26 8.15 11.91
C GLY A 384 -24.43 9.42 12.05
N GLU A 385 -23.14 9.35 11.71
CA GLU A 385 -22.23 10.51 11.75
C GLU A 385 -22.63 11.59 10.74
N LEU A 386 -22.98 11.19 9.50
CA LEU A 386 -23.47 12.11 8.48
C LEU A 386 -24.74 12.84 8.94
N LEU A 387 -25.72 12.12 9.46
CA LEU A 387 -26.97 12.71 9.93
C LEU A 387 -26.75 13.67 11.10
N ALA A 388 -25.85 13.32 12.03
CA ALA A 388 -25.48 14.20 13.13
C ALA A 388 -24.83 15.51 12.63
N ALA A 389 -23.92 15.43 11.66
CA ALA A 389 -23.28 16.59 11.07
C ALA A 389 -24.25 17.47 10.26
N LEU A 390 -25.22 16.87 9.57
CA LEU A 390 -26.29 17.60 8.88
C LEU A 390 -27.22 18.31 9.87
N ALA A 391 -27.52 17.67 11.02
CA ALA A 391 -28.36 18.23 12.06
C ALA A 391 -27.70 19.39 12.82
N SER A 392 -26.39 19.32 13.06
CA SER A 392 -25.64 20.41 13.71
C SER A 392 -25.48 21.64 12.81
N GLY A 393 -25.55 21.46 11.48
CA GLY A 393 -25.30 22.52 10.51
C GLY A 393 -23.82 22.91 10.40
N GLU A 394 -22.92 22.09 10.96
CA GLU A 394 -21.47 22.28 10.89
C GLU A 394 -20.94 22.12 9.45
N ASP A 395 -19.74 22.65 9.21
CA ASP A 395 -19.04 22.46 7.94
C ASP A 395 -18.74 20.97 7.72
N LEU A 396 -19.27 20.41 6.63
CA LEU A 396 -19.05 19.01 6.27
C LEU A 396 -17.64 18.75 5.73
N GLN A 397 -16.85 19.77 5.32
CA GLN A 397 -15.54 19.56 4.69
C GLN A 397 -14.58 18.62 5.45
N PRO A 398 -14.40 18.73 6.79
CA PRO A 398 -13.56 17.79 7.53
C PRO A 398 -14.06 16.35 7.42
N LEU A 399 -15.37 16.14 7.51
CA LEU A 399 -16.03 14.84 7.32
C LEU A 399 -15.83 14.35 5.88
N SER A 400 -16.12 15.18 4.88
CA SER A 400 -15.99 14.85 3.46
C SER A 400 -14.57 14.45 3.08
N ARG A 401 -13.54 15.16 3.58
CA ARG A 401 -12.13 14.80 3.34
C ARG A 401 -11.80 13.43 3.91
N ARG A 402 -12.27 13.15 5.12
CA ARG A 402 -12.02 11.86 5.80
C ARG A 402 -12.75 10.71 5.11
N LEU A 403 -14.02 10.89 4.74
CA LEU A 403 -14.78 9.86 4.02
C LEU A 403 -14.27 9.66 2.59
N ALA A 404 -13.70 10.68 1.94
CA ALA A 404 -13.03 10.54 0.66
C ALA A 404 -11.77 9.66 0.75
N LEU A 405 -10.97 9.82 1.83
CA LEU A 405 -9.87 8.90 2.12
C LEU A 405 -10.39 7.47 2.29
N GLU A 406 -11.51 7.28 2.98
CA GLU A 406 -12.09 5.96 3.19
C GLU A 406 -12.62 5.33 1.89
N ALA A 407 -13.28 6.11 1.02
CA ALA A 407 -13.72 5.65 -0.29
C ALA A 407 -12.54 5.20 -1.19
N PHE A 408 -11.40 5.91 -1.14
CA PHE A 408 -10.20 5.48 -1.86
C PHE A 408 -9.56 4.23 -1.24
N ARG A 409 -9.60 4.07 0.09
CA ARG A 409 -9.16 2.83 0.76
C ARG A 409 -10.03 1.64 0.39
N GLN A 410 -11.35 1.82 0.38
CA GLN A 410 -12.30 0.77 0.02
C GLN A 410 -12.10 0.32 -1.43
N THR A 411 -11.98 1.25 -2.37
CA THR A 411 -11.75 0.90 -3.79
C THR A 411 -10.38 0.26 -4.02
N ALA A 412 -9.32 0.71 -3.32
CA ALA A 412 -8.01 0.05 -3.37
C ALA A 412 -8.05 -1.39 -2.81
N ARG A 413 -8.81 -1.62 -1.71
CA ARG A 413 -9.04 -2.96 -1.16
C ARG A 413 -9.81 -3.84 -2.15
N TYR A 414 -10.86 -3.27 -2.76
CA TYR A 414 -11.72 -3.96 -3.72
C TYR A 414 -10.95 -4.45 -4.95
N ASP A 415 -10.21 -3.56 -5.60
CA ASP A 415 -9.44 -3.90 -6.80
C ASP A 415 -8.34 -4.92 -6.49
N ARG A 416 -7.73 -4.83 -5.30
CA ARG A 416 -6.76 -5.82 -4.82
C ARG A 416 -7.38 -7.20 -4.61
N ALA A 417 -8.59 -7.28 -4.08
CA ALA A 417 -9.29 -8.55 -3.91
C ALA A 417 -9.54 -9.22 -5.28
N ILE A 418 -9.98 -8.44 -6.26
CA ILE A 418 -10.18 -8.90 -7.64
C ILE A 418 -8.87 -9.36 -8.27
N ALA A 419 -7.80 -8.56 -8.16
CA ALA A 419 -6.50 -8.90 -8.73
C ALA A 419 -5.91 -10.18 -8.12
N ARG A 420 -6.04 -10.35 -6.79
CA ARG A 420 -5.64 -11.57 -6.09
C ARG A 420 -6.42 -12.80 -6.55
N TRP A 421 -7.73 -12.66 -6.71
CA TRP A 421 -8.57 -13.74 -7.20
C TRP A 421 -8.22 -14.13 -8.65
N LEU A 422 -8.01 -13.14 -9.53
CA LEU A 422 -7.59 -13.37 -10.93
C LEU A 422 -6.19 -14.00 -11.05
N ALA A 423 -5.29 -13.71 -10.11
CA ALA A 423 -3.95 -14.28 -10.11
C ALA A 423 -3.93 -15.80 -9.83
N GLY A 424 -5.00 -16.34 -9.25
CA GLY A 424 -5.14 -17.77 -8.96
C GLY A 424 -4.30 -18.25 -7.77
N ASP A 425 -3.93 -19.53 -7.80
CA ASP A 425 -3.21 -20.18 -6.70
C ASP A 425 -1.85 -19.55 -6.44
N ALA A 426 -1.64 -19.16 -5.20
CA ALA A 426 -0.36 -18.68 -4.74
C ALA A 426 0.64 -19.84 -4.60
N GLY A 427 1.90 -19.58 -4.93
CA GLY A 427 3.02 -20.48 -4.67
C GLY A 427 3.27 -20.73 -3.18
N PRO A 428 4.39 -21.40 -2.82
CA PRO A 428 4.72 -21.73 -1.43
C PRO A 428 4.55 -20.54 -0.47
N ALA A 429 4.02 -20.77 0.73
CA ALA A 429 3.72 -19.74 1.73
C ALA A 429 2.77 -18.60 1.26
N GLY A 430 2.00 -18.83 0.20
CA GLY A 430 1.14 -17.79 -0.38
C GLY A 430 1.91 -16.78 -1.25
N ALA A 431 3.09 -17.15 -1.75
CA ALA A 431 3.89 -16.30 -2.63
C ALA A 431 3.19 -16.07 -3.98
N SER A 432 3.17 -14.83 -4.45
CA SER A 432 2.73 -14.48 -5.80
C SER A 432 3.78 -13.62 -6.49
N GLU A 433 3.65 -13.38 -7.79
CA GLU A 433 4.52 -12.47 -8.54
C GLU A 433 4.60 -11.07 -7.89
N ARG A 434 3.53 -10.66 -7.19
CA ARG A 434 3.45 -9.39 -6.47
C ARG A 434 2.95 -9.59 -5.04
N LEU A 435 3.86 -9.49 -4.07
CA LEU A 435 3.51 -9.54 -2.65
C LEU A 435 2.87 -8.21 -2.18
N GLU A 436 1.56 -8.24 -1.98
CA GLU A 436 0.82 -7.11 -1.43
C GLU A 436 0.42 -7.36 0.02
N LEU A 437 0.82 -6.46 0.93
CA LEU A 437 0.54 -6.53 2.36
C LEU A 437 -0.32 -5.34 2.79
N SER A 438 -1.41 -5.62 3.52
CA SER A 438 -2.32 -4.59 4.05
C SER A 438 -2.35 -4.68 5.56
N PHE A 439 -2.02 -3.56 6.20
CA PHE A 439 -1.95 -3.45 7.65
C PHE A 439 -2.63 -2.17 8.11
N GLU A 440 -3.28 -2.23 9.26
CA GLU A 440 -3.80 -1.06 9.97
C GLU A 440 -2.96 -0.77 11.21
N LYS A 441 -2.75 0.51 11.49
CA LYS A 441 -1.98 0.96 12.66
C LYS A 441 -2.82 0.73 13.91
N VAL A 442 -2.27 0.00 14.88
CA VAL A 442 -2.90 -0.26 16.17
C VAL A 442 -2.54 0.84 17.16
N GLN A 443 -1.25 1.14 17.31
CA GLN A 443 -0.77 2.18 18.23
C GLN A 443 0.63 2.69 17.85
N ASP A 444 0.95 3.93 18.25
CA ASP A 444 2.35 4.37 18.35
C ASP A 444 3.04 3.66 19.52
N LEU A 445 4.33 3.40 19.38
CA LEU A 445 5.16 2.86 20.45
C LEU A 445 6.11 3.95 20.94
N ARG A 446 6.43 3.93 22.24
CA ARG A 446 7.30 4.92 22.88
C ARG A 446 8.64 5.09 22.15
N TYR A 447 9.20 3.98 21.67
CA TYR A 447 10.39 3.90 20.82
C TYR A 447 10.46 2.47 20.20
N GLY A 448 11.40 2.25 19.28
CA GLY A 448 11.70 0.96 18.66
C GLY A 448 12.50 0.03 19.56
N GLU A 449 13.47 -0.71 19.02
CA GLU A 449 14.34 -1.56 19.86
C GLU A 449 15.16 -0.72 20.86
N ASN A 450 15.51 0.51 20.47
CA ASN A 450 16.31 1.45 21.24
C ASN A 450 15.61 2.82 21.36
N PRO A 451 15.85 3.60 22.44
CA PRO A 451 15.16 4.87 22.71
C PRO A 451 15.20 5.94 21.61
N HIS A 452 16.24 5.95 20.77
CA HIS A 452 16.40 6.92 19.68
C HIS A 452 15.63 6.55 18.40
N GLN A 453 15.06 5.34 18.35
CA GLN A 453 14.29 4.84 17.19
C GLN A 453 12.80 5.08 17.44
N ARG A 454 12.07 5.63 16.47
CA ARG A 454 10.59 5.73 16.55
C ARG A 454 9.95 4.44 16.04
N ALA A 455 8.82 4.03 16.61
CA ALA A 455 8.12 2.82 16.19
C ALA A 455 6.60 2.91 16.36
N ALA A 456 5.89 2.00 15.68
CA ALA A 456 4.45 1.82 15.78
C ALA A 456 4.11 0.34 15.57
N PHE A 457 3.03 -0.13 16.18
CA PHE A 457 2.50 -1.47 16.00
C PHE A 457 1.37 -1.47 14.97
N TYR A 458 1.40 -2.44 14.06
CA TYR A 458 0.43 -2.63 12.99
C TYR A 458 -0.10 -4.06 13.03
N ARG A 459 -1.36 -4.27 12.65
CA ARG A 459 -1.96 -5.60 12.47
C ARG A 459 -2.48 -5.79 11.04
N PRO A 460 -2.53 -7.03 10.51
CA PRO A 460 -3.12 -7.26 9.21
C PRO A 460 -4.55 -6.74 9.16
N LEU A 461 -4.92 -6.09 8.05
CA LEU A 461 -6.26 -5.51 7.89
C LEU A 461 -7.32 -6.62 7.97
N GLY A 462 -8.31 -6.46 8.85
CA GLY A 462 -9.39 -7.44 9.04
C GLY A 462 -9.05 -8.63 9.94
N ALA A 463 -7.81 -8.75 10.42
CA ALA A 463 -7.46 -9.75 11.41
C ALA A 463 -8.07 -9.41 12.79
N PRO A 464 -8.56 -10.42 13.55
CA PRO A 464 -9.00 -10.19 14.92
C PRO A 464 -7.86 -9.61 15.76
N ALA A 465 -8.17 -8.80 16.76
CA ALA A 465 -7.15 -8.30 17.67
C ALA A 465 -6.45 -9.48 18.37
N PRO A 466 -5.17 -9.76 18.10
CA PRO A 466 -4.55 -10.99 18.58
C PRO A 466 -4.15 -10.90 20.06
N LEU A 467 -4.04 -9.67 20.58
CA LEU A 467 -3.53 -9.35 21.91
C LEU A 467 -4.49 -8.36 22.58
N ALA A 468 -4.97 -8.69 23.77
CA ALA A 468 -5.74 -7.79 24.62
C ALA A 468 -4.95 -7.51 25.89
N GLN A 469 -4.49 -6.27 26.04
CA GLN A 469 -3.83 -5.84 27.27
C GLN A 469 -4.88 -5.52 28.35
N VAL A 470 -4.88 -6.30 29.43
CA VAL A 470 -5.87 -6.21 30.51
C VAL A 470 -5.31 -5.57 31.79
N GLY A 471 -4.06 -5.12 31.77
CA GLY A 471 -3.44 -4.39 32.87
C GLY A 471 -1.99 -4.01 32.61
N GLY A 472 -1.44 -3.19 33.49
CA GLY A 472 -0.04 -2.76 33.45
C GLY A 472 0.23 -1.50 32.63
N LYS A 473 1.52 -1.17 32.48
CA LYS A 473 2.01 -0.06 31.65
C LYS A 473 1.89 -0.38 30.16
N GLU A 474 2.04 0.60 29.28
CA GLU A 474 2.07 0.38 27.82
C GLU A 474 3.17 -0.63 27.40
N LEU A 475 2.84 -1.48 26.41
CA LEU A 475 3.78 -2.42 25.78
C LEU A 475 4.84 -1.66 24.96
N SER A 476 6.12 -2.01 25.16
CA SER A 476 7.22 -1.52 24.32
C SER A 476 7.42 -2.39 23.07
N PHE A 477 8.25 -1.93 22.13
CA PHE A 477 8.65 -2.71 20.95
C PHE A 477 9.24 -4.08 21.33
N ASN A 478 10.23 -4.10 22.23
CA ASN A 478 10.86 -5.34 22.69
C ASN A 478 9.88 -6.23 23.45
N ASN A 479 8.90 -5.65 24.18
CA ASN A 479 7.85 -6.45 24.80
C ASN A 479 7.03 -7.21 23.77
N LEU A 480 6.67 -6.58 22.64
CA LEU A 480 5.91 -7.24 21.58
C LEU A 480 6.72 -8.35 20.91
N VAL A 481 8.00 -8.11 20.64
CA VAL A 481 8.92 -9.10 20.04
C VAL A 481 9.10 -10.31 20.94
N ASP A 482 9.40 -10.10 22.23
CA ASP A 482 9.59 -11.20 23.18
C ASP A 482 8.27 -11.91 23.48
N LEU A 483 7.14 -11.19 23.50
CA LEU A 483 5.82 -11.77 23.75
C LEU A 483 5.44 -12.72 22.62
N ASP A 484 5.68 -12.34 21.37
CA ASP A 484 5.38 -13.18 20.21
C ASP A 484 6.21 -14.48 20.24
N ALA A 485 7.52 -14.36 20.53
CA ALA A 485 8.39 -15.51 20.73
C ALA A 485 7.91 -16.41 21.88
N ALA A 486 7.54 -15.84 23.02
CA ALA A 486 7.09 -16.59 24.19
C ALA A 486 5.77 -17.34 23.94
N ARG A 487 4.84 -16.74 23.18
CA ARG A 487 3.61 -17.41 22.73
C ARG A 487 3.91 -18.56 21.79
N ALA A 488 4.79 -18.36 20.81
CA ALA A 488 5.18 -19.40 19.87
C ALA A 488 5.81 -20.61 20.59
N ILE A 489 6.61 -20.38 21.64
CA ILE A 489 7.22 -21.44 22.44
C ILE A 489 6.15 -22.30 23.11
N VAL A 490 5.28 -21.70 23.93
CA VAL A 490 4.32 -22.48 24.74
C VAL A 490 3.25 -23.18 23.90
N ALA A 491 3.01 -22.72 22.67
CA ALA A 491 2.07 -23.33 21.73
C ALA A 491 2.50 -24.72 21.25
N ASP A 492 3.80 -25.02 21.23
CA ASP A 492 4.32 -26.30 20.76
C ASP A 492 4.21 -27.43 21.82
N PHE A 493 3.81 -27.08 23.05
CA PHE A 493 3.71 -28.03 24.16
C PHE A 493 2.26 -28.35 24.51
N PRO A 494 1.89 -29.65 24.57
CA PRO A 494 0.51 -30.06 24.84
C PRO A 494 0.14 -30.01 26.33
N ARG A 495 1.09 -30.27 27.24
CA ARG A 495 0.89 -30.24 28.70
C ARG A 495 0.87 -28.80 29.25
N PRO A 496 0.42 -28.54 30.48
CA PRO A 496 0.62 -27.24 31.13
C PRO A 496 2.10 -26.83 31.13
N THR A 497 2.41 -25.73 30.46
CA THR A 497 3.79 -25.30 30.19
C THR A 497 3.97 -23.83 30.52
N VAL A 498 5.13 -23.50 31.09
CA VAL A 498 5.58 -22.14 31.35
C VAL A 498 6.89 -21.88 30.62
N ALA A 499 6.93 -20.81 29.83
CA ALA A 499 8.15 -20.29 29.24
C ALA A 499 8.52 -18.95 29.87
N ILE A 500 9.78 -18.80 30.27
CA ILE A 500 10.39 -17.56 30.73
C ILE A 500 11.35 -17.11 29.64
N VAL A 501 11.03 -16.00 28.98
CA VAL A 501 11.70 -15.55 27.76
C VAL A 501 12.35 -14.19 27.97
N LYS A 502 13.55 -14.05 27.39
CA LYS A 502 14.28 -12.79 27.34
C LYS A 502 15.05 -12.70 26.04
N HIS A 503 14.88 -11.60 25.31
CA HIS A 503 15.53 -11.40 24.00
C HIS A 503 15.24 -12.57 23.04
N THR A 504 13.97 -12.95 22.91
CA THR A 504 13.41 -14.03 22.08
C THR A 504 13.85 -15.45 22.41
N ASN A 505 14.71 -15.65 23.42
CA ASN A 505 15.20 -16.97 23.81
C ASN A 505 14.60 -17.41 25.15
N PRO A 506 14.24 -18.69 25.33
CA PRO A 506 13.82 -19.21 26.62
C PRO A 506 15.02 -19.32 27.56
N CYS A 507 15.05 -18.51 28.62
CA CYS A 507 15.99 -18.72 29.73
C CYS A 507 15.47 -19.77 30.73
N GLY A 508 14.16 -20.00 30.75
CA GLY A 508 13.51 -21.07 31.49
C GLY A 508 12.33 -21.63 30.70
N LEU A 509 12.15 -22.95 30.71
CA LEU A 509 11.02 -23.62 30.06
C LEU A 509 10.77 -24.97 30.73
N ALA A 510 9.54 -25.20 31.17
CA ALA A 510 9.16 -26.49 31.74
C ALA A 510 7.68 -26.81 31.55
N SER A 511 7.37 -28.10 31.51
CA SER A 511 6.01 -28.64 31.61
C SER A 511 5.83 -29.45 32.88
N ALA A 512 4.62 -29.41 33.42
CA ALA A 512 4.23 -30.16 34.61
C ALA A 512 2.71 -30.43 34.58
N ASP A 513 2.18 -31.03 35.64
CA ASP A 513 0.73 -31.26 35.77
C ASP A 513 -0.04 -29.98 36.10
N ALA A 514 0.64 -28.98 36.68
CA ALA A 514 0.07 -27.68 37.00
C ALA A 514 1.05 -26.54 36.70
N LEU A 515 0.50 -25.37 36.32
CA LEU A 515 1.31 -24.19 36.00
C LEU A 515 2.24 -23.71 37.13
N PRO A 516 1.87 -23.72 38.43
CA PRO A 516 2.78 -23.31 39.50
C PRO A 516 4.05 -24.17 39.58
N GLU A 517 3.92 -25.48 39.38
CA GLU A 517 5.04 -26.41 39.35
C GLU A 517 5.91 -26.19 38.10
N ALA A 518 5.26 -26.05 36.93
CA ALA A 518 5.95 -25.73 35.68
C ALA A 518 6.73 -24.41 35.80
N TYR A 519 6.15 -23.38 36.43
CA TYR A 519 6.83 -22.11 36.68
C TYR A 519 8.04 -22.27 37.59
N ALA A 520 7.91 -22.99 38.72
CA ALA A 520 9.02 -23.21 39.64
C ALA A 520 10.21 -23.90 38.93
N ARG A 521 9.93 -24.94 38.13
CA ARG A 521 10.94 -25.66 37.33
C ARG A 521 11.54 -24.79 36.23
N ALA A 522 10.72 -24.00 35.53
CA ALA A 522 11.21 -23.06 34.52
C ALA A 522 12.14 -22.00 35.14
N LEU A 523 11.77 -21.45 36.31
CA LEU A 523 12.56 -20.46 37.03
C LEU A 523 13.90 -21.02 37.52
N GLU A 524 13.92 -22.27 37.98
CA GLU A 524 15.15 -22.95 38.38
C GLU A 524 16.14 -23.06 37.21
N GLY A 525 15.67 -23.13 35.96
CA GLY A 525 16.50 -23.19 34.75
C GLY A 525 17.60 -22.11 34.75
N ASP A 526 17.22 -20.84 34.81
CA ASP A 526 18.12 -19.69 34.96
C ASP A 526 17.44 -18.54 35.74
N PRO A 527 17.48 -18.56 37.08
CA PRO A 527 16.78 -17.56 37.90
C PRO A 527 17.35 -16.15 37.76
N VAL A 528 18.63 -16.03 37.39
CA VAL A 528 19.31 -14.74 37.18
C VAL A 528 18.76 -14.09 35.91
N SER A 529 18.67 -14.84 34.81
CA SER A 529 18.15 -14.33 33.54
C SER A 529 16.63 -14.09 33.57
N ALA A 530 15.89 -14.78 34.46
CA ALA A 530 14.45 -14.61 34.62
C ALA A 530 14.02 -13.22 35.13
N PHE A 531 14.92 -12.45 35.74
CA PHE A 531 14.62 -11.08 36.16
C PHE A 531 14.36 -10.15 34.97
N GLY A 532 13.20 -9.50 34.95
CA GLY A 532 12.76 -8.60 33.88
C GLY A 532 12.41 -9.32 32.58
N SER A 533 11.96 -10.57 32.69
CA SER A 533 11.57 -11.43 31.57
C SER A 533 10.09 -11.29 31.20
N ILE A 534 9.71 -12.01 30.15
CA ILE A 534 8.32 -12.32 29.83
C ILE A 534 7.99 -13.73 30.29
N VAL A 535 6.88 -13.90 30.99
CA VAL A 535 6.34 -15.20 31.36
C VAL A 535 5.15 -15.53 30.47
N ALA A 536 5.22 -16.63 29.72
CA ALA A 536 4.14 -17.14 28.89
C ALA A 536 3.62 -18.48 29.41
N THR A 537 2.33 -18.70 29.26
CA THR A 537 1.64 -19.95 29.62
C THR A 537 0.74 -20.41 28.49
N ASN A 538 0.55 -21.72 28.32
CA ASN A 538 -0.43 -22.28 27.36
C ASN A 538 -1.78 -22.65 28.01
N ARG A 539 -2.00 -22.25 29.26
CA ARG A 539 -3.25 -22.41 30.02
C ARG A 539 -3.57 -21.10 30.75
N PRO A 540 -4.83 -20.84 31.12
CA PRO A 540 -5.19 -19.64 31.87
C PRO A 540 -4.43 -19.50 33.19
N VAL A 541 -4.11 -18.26 33.57
CA VAL A 541 -3.40 -17.94 34.82
C VAL A 541 -4.39 -17.88 35.99
N ASP A 542 -4.13 -18.68 37.03
CA ASP A 542 -4.87 -18.71 38.28
C ASP A 542 -4.11 -18.03 39.43
N LEU A 543 -4.75 -17.92 40.60
CA LEU A 543 -4.14 -17.32 41.78
C LEU A 543 -2.89 -18.09 42.25
N ALA A 544 -2.89 -19.42 42.15
CA ALA A 544 -1.77 -20.25 42.57
C ALA A 544 -0.50 -19.95 41.76
N LEU A 545 -0.61 -19.75 40.44
CA LEU A 545 0.53 -19.34 39.63
C LEU A 545 0.99 -17.93 40.00
N VAL A 546 0.07 -17.00 40.25
CA VAL A 546 0.43 -15.63 40.68
C VAL A 546 1.20 -15.64 42.00
N GLU A 547 0.82 -16.51 42.94
CA GLU A 547 1.53 -16.71 44.20
C GLU A 547 2.92 -17.31 43.99
N ALA A 548 3.03 -18.32 43.10
CA ALA A 548 4.31 -18.92 42.73
C ALA A 548 5.28 -17.91 42.10
N ILE A 549 4.78 -16.99 41.25
CA ILE A 549 5.58 -15.88 40.69
C ILE A 549 6.16 -15.01 41.80
N GLY A 550 5.45 -14.86 42.91
CA GLY A 550 5.97 -14.28 44.14
C GLY A 550 6.45 -12.85 43.96
N LYS A 551 7.69 -12.54 44.35
CA LYS A 551 8.27 -11.19 44.27
C LYS A 551 9.13 -10.94 43.03
N LEU A 552 9.29 -11.94 42.15
CA LEU A 552 10.11 -11.78 40.95
C LEU A 552 9.59 -10.62 40.09
N PHE A 553 10.49 -9.80 39.59
CA PHE A 553 10.16 -8.75 38.64
C PHE A 553 9.98 -9.37 37.25
N VAL A 554 8.77 -9.25 36.72
CA VAL A 554 8.37 -9.74 35.40
C VAL A 554 7.80 -8.55 34.62
N GLU A 555 8.30 -8.33 33.40
CA GLU A 555 7.86 -7.21 32.55
C GLU A 555 6.46 -7.47 31.99
N VAL A 556 6.21 -8.70 31.54
CA VAL A 556 4.97 -9.12 30.87
C VAL A 556 4.57 -10.53 31.29
N ILE A 557 3.28 -10.74 31.55
CA ILE A 557 2.66 -12.07 31.66
C ILE A 557 1.66 -12.22 30.51
N VAL A 558 1.82 -13.26 29.69
CA VAL A 558 0.95 -13.57 28.56
C VAL A 558 0.32 -14.95 28.70
N ALA A 559 -1.00 -15.03 28.49
CA ALA A 559 -1.77 -16.26 28.68
C ALA A 559 -3.06 -16.27 27.84
N PRO A 560 -3.69 -17.45 27.63
CA PRO A 560 -5.03 -17.57 27.03
C PRO A 560 -6.14 -16.85 27.81
N GLY A 561 -5.90 -16.60 29.10
CA GLY A 561 -6.85 -15.92 29.97
C GLY A 561 -6.29 -15.81 31.39
N PHE A 562 -7.01 -15.10 32.23
CA PHE A 562 -6.71 -14.97 33.65
C PHE A 562 -8.01 -15.16 34.44
N SER A 563 -7.94 -15.80 35.60
CA SER A 563 -9.02 -15.73 36.58
C SER A 563 -9.14 -14.32 37.17
N ASP A 564 -10.34 -13.97 37.63
CA ASP A 564 -10.60 -12.65 38.24
C ASP A 564 -9.73 -12.39 39.47
N GLU A 565 -9.53 -13.41 40.30
CA GLU A 565 -8.69 -13.37 41.49
C GLU A 565 -7.21 -13.14 41.14
N ALA A 566 -6.71 -13.83 40.10
CA ALA A 566 -5.35 -13.62 39.59
C ALA A 566 -5.15 -12.18 39.08
N LEU A 567 -6.09 -11.66 38.29
CA LEU A 567 -6.05 -10.28 37.79
C LEU A 567 -6.04 -9.27 38.93
N ALA A 568 -6.91 -9.43 39.92
CA ALA A 568 -6.97 -8.55 41.08
C ALA A 568 -5.63 -8.57 41.85
N ARG A 569 -5.09 -9.76 42.12
CA ARG A 569 -3.82 -9.94 42.82
C ARG A 569 -2.63 -9.34 42.08
N LEU A 570 -2.58 -9.51 40.76
CA LEU A 570 -1.53 -8.96 39.89
C LEU A 570 -1.61 -7.43 39.81
N ARG A 571 -2.80 -6.86 39.63
CA ARG A 571 -2.99 -5.40 39.61
C ARG A 571 -2.60 -4.77 40.95
N ALA A 572 -2.89 -5.43 42.07
CA ALA A 572 -2.56 -4.92 43.39
C ALA A 572 -1.05 -4.95 43.68
N ALA A 573 -0.34 -6.05 43.39
CA ALA A 573 1.07 -6.18 43.78
C ALA A 573 2.09 -6.00 42.65
N LYS A 574 1.64 -5.95 41.41
CA LYS A 574 2.46 -5.82 40.20
C LYS A 574 1.80 -4.85 39.22
N ALA A 575 1.34 -3.69 39.71
CA ALA A 575 0.66 -2.68 38.89
C ALA A 575 1.42 -2.25 37.62
N GLY A 576 2.76 -2.40 37.60
CA GLY A 576 3.59 -2.11 36.43
C GLY A 576 3.72 -3.24 35.39
N CYS A 577 3.38 -4.48 35.74
CA CYS A 577 3.50 -5.67 34.88
C CYS A 577 2.41 -5.66 33.81
N ARG A 578 2.79 -5.83 32.54
CA ARG A 578 1.80 -5.92 31.45
C ARG A 578 1.12 -7.29 31.48
N LEU A 579 -0.20 -7.28 31.56
CA LEU A 579 -1.02 -8.48 31.56
C LEU A 579 -1.68 -8.58 30.19
N VAL A 580 -1.36 -9.62 29.42
CA VAL A 580 -1.82 -9.76 28.04
C VAL A 580 -2.58 -11.07 27.87
N VAL A 581 -3.83 -10.95 27.42
CA VAL A 581 -4.64 -12.08 26.97
C VAL A 581 -4.36 -12.30 25.48
N ALA A 582 -3.98 -13.53 25.12
CA ALA A 582 -3.73 -13.90 23.74
C ALA A 582 -4.04 -15.39 23.53
N PRO A 583 -4.62 -15.80 22.40
CA PRO A 583 -4.86 -17.22 22.10
C PRO A 583 -3.58 -18.04 22.20
N ALA A 584 -3.68 -19.27 22.73
CA ALA A 584 -2.57 -20.21 22.83
C ALA A 584 -1.97 -20.58 21.48
N THR A 585 -2.80 -20.67 20.43
CA THR A 585 -2.36 -21.03 19.08
C THR A 585 -1.94 -19.78 18.30
N PRO A 586 -0.68 -19.70 17.81
CA PRO A 586 -0.23 -18.62 16.95
C PRO A 586 -0.93 -18.64 15.58
N ASP A 587 -0.94 -17.48 14.93
CA ASP A 587 -1.52 -17.29 13.60
C ASP A 587 -0.85 -18.24 12.57
N PRO A 588 -1.63 -18.98 11.73
CA PRO A 588 -1.13 -19.78 10.61
C PRO A 588 -0.46 -19.03 9.47
N GLY A 589 -0.44 -17.70 9.49
CA GLY A 589 0.18 -16.89 8.45
C GLY A 589 1.65 -17.20 8.17
N PRO A 590 2.14 -16.79 6.98
CA PRO A 590 3.54 -16.94 6.61
C PRO A 590 4.44 -16.02 7.43
N ALA A 591 5.72 -16.39 7.53
CA ALA A 591 6.75 -15.59 8.18
C ALA A 591 7.46 -14.68 7.18
N PHE A 592 7.72 -13.44 7.60
CA PHE A 592 8.38 -12.41 6.79
C PHE A 592 9.71 -12.02 7.40
N LYS A 593 10.74 -11.81 6.56
CA LYS A 593 12.02 -11.25 6.99
C LYS A 593 12.48 -10.15 6.06
N ARG A 594 12.61 -8.93 6.58
CA ARG A 594 13.12 -7.79 5.82
C ARG A 594 14.62 -7.95 5.57
N ILE A 595 15.05 -7.65 4.35
CA ILE A 595 16.47 -7.56 3.97
C ILE A 595 16.72 -6.23 3.23
N ALA A 596 17.98 -5.89 2.98
CA ALA A 596 18.28 -4.75 2.12
C ALA A 596 17.68 -4.97 0.72
N GLY A 597 16.93 -3.99 0.23
CA GLY A 597 16.29 -4.06 -1.09
C GLY A 597 15.01 -4.91 -1.18
N GLY A 598 14.56 -5.59 -0.12
CA GLY A 598 13.36 -6.42 -0.23
C GLY A 598 12.93 -7.15 1.03
N MET A 599 12.17 -8.22 0.84
CA MET A 599 11.59 -9.05 1.90
C MET A 599 11.55 -10.52 1.48
N LEU A 600 11.90 -11.39 2.42
CA LEU A 600 11.79 -12.84 2.28
C LEU A 600 10.46 -13.32 2.87
N LEU A 601 9.86 -14.31 2.23
CA LEU A 601 8.62 -14.96 2.61
C LEU A 601 8.87 -16.46 2.76
N GLN A 602 8.38 -17.06 3.83
CA GLN A 602 8.46 -18.52 4.04
C GLN A 602 7.29 -19.01 4.89
N ASP A 603 7.08 -20.32 4.90
CA ASP A 603 6.18 -20.94 5.87
C ASP A 603 6.71 -20.76 7.30
N THR A 604 5.79 -20.63 8.24
CA THR A 604 6.11 -20.70 9.67
C THR A 604 6.47 -22.14 10.02
N ASP A 605 7.60 -22.34 10.72
CA ASP A 605 8.04 -23.67 11.12
C ASP A 605 7.06 -24.30 12.12
N ARG A 606 6.33 -25.30 11.64
CA ARG A 606 5.29 -26.05 12.36
C ARG A 606 5.54 -27.55 12.28
N ALA A 607 6.77 -27.97 11.96
CA ALA A 607 7.03 -29.40 11.77
C ALA A 607 6.66 -30.17 13.05
N PRO A 608 5.90 -31.27 12.92
CA PRO A 608 5.46 -32.04 14.08
C PRO A 608 6.65 -32.77 14.71
N VAL A 609 6.61 -32.93 16.03
CA VAL A 609 7.60 -33.70 16.77
C VAL A 609 7.05 -35.09 17.02
N GLU A 610 7.52 -36.05 16.23
CA GLU A 610 7.04 -37.44 16.21
C GLU A 610 8.18 -38.41 16.53
N PRO A 611 8.50 -38.65 17.83
CA PRO A 611 9.61 -39.51 18.24
C PRO A 611 9.55 -40.94 17.67
N ALA A 612 8.34 -41.44 17.38
CA ALA A 612 8.13 -42.75 16.76
C ALA A 612 8.69 -42.86 15.34
N ARG A 613 8.97 -41.75 14.66
CA ARG A 613 9.59 -41.70 13.32
C ARG A 613 11.10 -41.47 13.36
N TRP A 614 11.68 -41.24 14.53
CA TRP A 614 13.10 -40.98 14.66
C TRP A 614 13.91 -42.26 14.51
N GLN A 615 15.07 -42.15 13.88
CA GLN A 615 15.97 -43.27 13.68
C GLN A 615 16.96 -43.36 14.84
N VAL A 616 16.95 -44.47 15.59
CA VAL A 616 18.02 -44.79 16.53
C VAL A 616 19.25 -45.23 15.74
N VAL A 617 20.38 -44.56 15.94
CA VAL A 617 21.60 -44.78 15.14
C VAL A 617 22.79 -45.31 15.93
N THR A 618 22.72 -45.27 17.26
CA THR A 618 23.73 -45.84 18.18
C THR A 618 23.34 -47.25 18.63
N ALA A 619 24.31 -48.02 19.10
CA ALA A 619 24.13 -49.34 19.69
C ALA A 619 23.23 -49.32 20.94
N ARG A 620 23.35 -48.28 21.77
CA ARG A 620 22.44 -48.03 22.90
C ARG A 620 21.20 -47.27 22.42
N PRO A 621 19.98 -47.82 22.51
CA PRO A 621 18.77 -47.04 22.30
C PRO A 621 18.48 -46.12 23.48
N PRO A 622 17.78 -44.99 23.28
CA PRO A 622 17.29 -44.19 24.40
C PRO A 622 16.26 -44.98 25.21
N SER A 623 16.24 -44.78 26.53
CA SER A 623 15.13 -45.25 27.37
C SER A 623 13.83 -44.50 27.03
N PRO A 624 12.64 -44.99 27.44
CA PRO A 624 11.39 -44.24 27.26
C PRO A 624 11.46 -42.82 27.84
N GLU A 625 12.04 -42.67 29.04
CA GLU A 625 12.19 -41.39 29.71
C GLU A 625 13.17 -40.46 28.98
N GLU A 626 14.28 -41.01 28.45
CA GLU A 626 15.22 -40.26 27.62
C GLU A 626 14.57 -39.82 26.31
N LEU A 627 13.75 -40.67 25.69
CA LEU A 627 13.05 -40.36 24.44
C LEU A 627 12.01 -39.25 24.64
N ASP A 628 11.25 -39.29 25.74
CA ASP A 628 10.31 -38.23 26.11
C ASP A 628 11.04 -36.91 26.41
N ALA A 629 12.14 -36.96 27.15
CA ALA A 629 12.98 -35.79 27.40
C ALA A 629 13.58 -35.22 26.12
N LEU A 630 14.01 -36.07 25.17
CA LEU A 630 14.49 -35.66 23.86
C LEU A 630 13.37 -35.02 23.03
N ALA A 631 12.15 -35.56 23.08
CA ALA A 631 10.98 -34.98 22.43
C ALA A 631 10.62 -33.60 22.99
N PHE A 632 10.78 -33.39 24.29
CA PHE A 632 10.64 -32.09 24.92
C PHE A 632 11.77 -31.13 24.51
N ALA A 633 13.03 -31.56 24.59
CA ALA A 633 14.20 -30.77 24.21
C ALA A 633 14.16 -30.37 22.72
N TRP A 634 13.67 -31.27 21.85
CA TRP A 634 13.52 -31.03 20.42
C TRP A 634 12.47 -29.95 20.11
N ARG A 635 11.32 -29.98 20.81
CA ARG A 635 10.34 -28.88 20.73
C ARG A 635 10.95 -27.57 21.21
N ALA A 636 11.74 -27.60 22.29
CA ALA A 636 12.37 -26.40 22.84
C ALA A 636 13.44 -25.80 21.90
N VAL A 637 14.33 -26.63 21.32
CA VAL A 637 15.46 -26.16 20.50
C VAL A 637 14.99 -25.44 19.23
N LYS A 638 13.83 -25.80 18.69
CA LYS A 638 13.17 -25.12 17.56
C LYS A 638 12.94 -23.62 17.79
N HIS A 639 12.83 -23.19 19.04
CA HIS A 639 12.57 -21.78 19.39
C HIS A 639 13.82 -21.01 19.79
N VAL A 640 14.98 -21.65 19.87
CA VAL A 640 16.25 -21.04 20.26
C VAL A 640 16.98 -20.53 19.01
N LYS A 641 17.60 -19.36 19.10
CA LYS A 641 18.37 -18.80 17.98
C LYS A 641 19.57 -19.68 17.63
N SER A 642 19.81 -19.89 16.34
CA SER A 642 20.86 -20.78 15.83
C SER A 642 22.25 -20.16 15.86
N ASN A 643 23.32 -20.93 16.05
CA ASN A 643 23.34 -22.37 16.38
C ASN A 643 22.84 -22.63 17.80
N ALA A 644 21.90 -23.56 17.94
CA ALA A 644 21.20 -23.81 19.20
C ALA A 644 21.47 -25.21 19.76
N ILE A 645 21.72 -25.26 21.07
CA ILE A 645 21.79 -26.48 21.88
C ILE A 645 20.89 -26.30 23.10
N VAL A 646 20.02 -27.28 23.36
CA VAL A 646 19.18 -27.33 24.56
C VAL A 646 19.48 -28.61 25.33
N LEU A 647 19.79 -28.46 26.63
CA LEU A 647 19.86 -29.56 27.58
C LEU A 647 18.55 -29.60 28.37
N ALA A 648 17.97 -30.79 28.51
CA ALA A 648 16.77 -31.01 29.29
C ALA A 648 16.91 -32.20 30.25
N ARG A 649 16.21 -32.12 31.38
CA ARG A 649 16.02 -33.24 32.31
C ARG A 649 14.52 -33.45 32.51
N GLY A 650 14.00 -34.56 31.96
CA GLY A 650 12.56 -34.72 31.77
C GLY A 650 12.00 -33.55 30.94
N GLU A 651 10.87 -32.99 31.37
CA GLU A 651 10.25 -31.84 30.70
C GLU A 651 10.67 -30.48 31.28
N GLN A 652 11.96 -30.31 31.60
CA GLN A 652 12.54 -29.05 32.07
C GLN A 652 13.83 -28.76 31.33
N VAL A 653 13.94 -27.55 30.78
CA VAL A 653 15.19 -27.03 30.23
C VAL A 653 16.13 -26.69 31.39
N VAL A 654 17.33 -27.26 31.38
CA VAL A 654 18.37 -27.01 32.38
C VAL A 654 19.52 -26.19 31.84
N GLY A 655 19.73 -26.16 30.53
CA GLY A 655 20.78 -25.34 29.91
C GLY A 655 20.49 -25.02 28.45
N VAL A 656 20.82 -23.79 28.04
CA VAL A 656 20.61 -23.31 26.66
C VAL A 656 21.87 -22.64 26.15
N GLY A 657 22.34 -23.08 24.99
CA GLY A 657 23.38 -22.43 24.21
C GLY A 657 22.76 -21.83 22.96
N ALA A 658 22.47 -20.54 22.99
CA ALA A 658 21.76 -19.83 21.92
C ALA A 658 22.70 -18.96 21.08
N GLY A 659 22.44 -18.88 19.77
CA GLY A 659 22.96 -17.85 18.88
C GLY A 659 24.46 -17.93 18.59
N GLN A 660 25.07 -19.11 18.68
CA GLN A 660 26.52 -19.25 18.47
C GLN A 660 26.85 -19.49 16.99
N MET A 661 28.07 -19.12 16.58
CA MET A 661 28.58 -19.41 15.23
C MET A 661 29.13 -20.84 15.13
N SER A 662 29.63 -21.37 16.26
CA SER A 662 30.19 -22.71 16.40
C SER A 662 29.26 -23.62 17.19
N ARG A 663 29.12 -24.88 16.75
CA ARG A 663 28.26 -25.88 17.41
C ARG A 663 28.81 -26.28 18.77
N VAL A 664 30.11 -26.54 18.86
CA VAL A 664 30.76 -26.95 20.12
C VAL A 664 30.73 -25.82 21.15
N ASP A 665 30.79 -24.56 20.72
CA ASP A 665 30.62 -23.41 21.63
C ASP A 665 29.19 -23.32 22.17
N ALA A 666 28.18 -23.64 21.33
CA ALA A 666 26.80 -23.76 21.80
C ALA A 666 26.66 -24.88 22.85
N VAL A 667 27.30 -26.04 22.65
CA VAL A 667 27.33 -27.12 23.65
C VAL A 667 27.98 -26.63 24.94
N GLY A 668 29.17 -26.04 24.84
CA GLY A 668 29.90 -25.52 26.01
C GLY A 668 29.11 -24.48 26.79
N LEU A 669 28.41 -23.56 26.11
CA LEU A 669 27.55 -22.58 26.75
C LEU A 669 26.35 -23.24 27.45
N ALA A 670 25.70 -24.20 26.80
CA ALA A 670 24.53 -24.89 27.34
C ALA A 670 24.91 -25.73 28.58
N VAL A 671 26.04 -26.44 28.53
CA VAL A 671 26.63 -27.17 29.66
C VAL A 671 26.97 -26.21 30.81
N LYS A 672 27.64 -25.09 30.51
CA LYS A 672 27.98 -24.08 31.53
C LYS A 672 26.73 -23.54 32.24
N ARG A 673 25.63 -23.32 31.52
CA ARG A 673 24.35 -22.86 32.08
C ARG A 673 23.66 -23.94 32.92
N ALA A 674 23.75 -25.20 32.49
CA ALA A 674 23.21 -26.33 33.25
C ALA A 674 23.96 -26.58 34.57
N GLY A 675 25.29 -26.39 34.59
CA GLY A 675 26.11 -26.72 35.74
C GLY A 675 26.00 -28.23 36.05
N GLU A 676 25.89 -28.59 37.32
CA GLU A 676 25.75 -29.99 37.76
C GLU A 676 24.51 -30.69 37.18
N ARG A 677 23.49 -29.93 36.77
CA ARG A 677 22.25 -30.48 36.17
C ARG A 677 22.45 -31.02 34.76
N SER A 678 23.64 -30.80 34.15
CA SER A 678 24.00 -31.41 32.87
C SER A 678 24.19 -32.92 32.98
N ASP A 679 24.65 -33.43 34.12
CA ASP A 679 24.80 -34.87 34.33
C ASP A 679 23.43 -35.55 34.33
N GLY A 680 23.29 -36.65 33.59
CA GLY A 680 22.01 -37.34 33.40
C GLY A 680 20.99 -36.60 32.54
N SER A 681 21.36 -35.47 31.91
CA SER A 681 20.47 -34.75 30.99
C SER A 681 20.49 -35.34 29.59
N VAL A 682 19.54 -34.90 28.75
CA VAL A 682 19.54 -35.15 27.30
C VAL A 682 19.83 -33.86 26.55
N LEU A 683 20.26 -33.97 25.29
CA LEU A 683 20.61 -32.83 24.45
C LEU A 683 19.85 -32.86 23.13
N ALA A 684 19.29 -31.72 22.72
CA ALA A 684 18.80 -31.49 21.37
C ALA A 684 19.64 -30.44 20.64
N SER A 685 19.98 -30.71 19.39
CA SER A 685 20.70 -29.81 18.50
C SER A 685 19.83 -29.43 17.31
N ASP A 686 19.62 -28.12 17.07
CA ASP A 686 18.75 -27.63 15.98
C ASP A 686 19.19 -28.08 14.58
N ALA A 687 20.49 -28.34 14.43
CA ALA A 687 21.16 -28.82 13.23
C ALA A 687 22.13 -29.98 13.55
N PHE A 688 22.65 -30.64 12.51
CA PHE A 688 23.59 -31.74 12.69
C PHE A 688 24.91 -31.28 13.34
N PHE A 689 25.61 -32.21 13.99
CA PHE A 689 26.98 -32.00 14.46
C PHE A 689 27.96 -32.12 13.28
N PRO A 690 28.75 -31.07 12.98
CA PRO A 690 29.72 -31.14 11.89
C PRO A 690 30.95 -32.01 12.22
N PHE A 691 31.27 -32.16 13.51
CA PHE A 691 32.40 -32.92 14.03
C PHE A 691 32.00 -33.63 15.34
N ALA A 692 32.79 -34.62 15.76
CA ALA A 692 32.54 -35.38 17.00
C ALA A 692 32.74 -34.55 18.29
N ASP A 693 33.47 -33.43 18.22
CA ASP A 693 33.82 -32.58 19.36
C ASP A 693 32.62 -32.12 20.21
N GLY A 694 31.50 -31.77 19.58
CA GLY A 694 30.27 -31.39 20.26
C GLY A 694 29.65 -32.54 21.04
N VAL A 695 29.72 -33.76 20.50
CA VAL A 695 29.24 -34.98 21.16
C VAL A 695 30.16 -35.36 22.31
N GLU A 696 31.48 -35.26 22.11
CA GLU A 696 32.49 -35.49 23.14
C GLU A 696 32.34 -34.51 24.31
N ALA A 697 32.13 -33.22 24.03
CA ALA A 697 31.89 -32.20 25.04
C ALA A 697 30.59 -32.45 25.82
N ALA A 698 29.52 -32.89 25.14
CA ALA A 698 28.27 -33.25 25.80
C ALA A 698 28.43 -34.47 26.72
N ALA A 699 29.13 -35.52 26.25
CA ALA A 699 29.40 -36.72 27.05
C ALA A 699 30.24 -36.40 28.30
N ALA A 700 31.26 -35.54 28.16
CA ALA A 700 32.10 -35.11 29.27
C ALA A 700 31.30 -34.36 30.35
N ALA A 701 30.18 -33.74 29.98
CA ALA A 701 29.24 -33.09 30.89
C ALA A 701 28.16 -34.04 31.47
N GLY A 702 28.24 -35.34 31.17
CA GLY A 702 27.32 -36.35 31.69
C GLY A 702 25.98 -36.43 30.95
N VAL A 703 25.85 -35.82 29.78
CA VAL A 703 24.69 -36.03 28.88
C VAL A 703 24.57 -37.52 28.56
N ARG A 704 23.34 -38.05 28.50
CA ARG A 704 23.07 -39.48 28.24
C ARG A 704 22.54 -39.75 26.85
N ALA A 705 21.73 -38.84 26.29
CA ALA A 705 21.11 -39.04 24.98
C ALA A 705 21.11 -37.75 24.15
N ILE A 706 21.18 -37.89 22.82
CA ILE A 706 21.26 -36.78 21.85
C ILE A 706 20.21 -36.94 20.74
N ALA A 707 19.48 -35.87 20.43
CA ALA A 707 18.68 -35.74 19.21
C ALA A 707 19.30 -34.69 18.28
N GLN A 708 19.48 -35.06 17.02
CA GLN A 708 19.94 -34.17 15.94
C GLN A 708 19.27 -34.55 14.60
N PRO A 709 19.29 -33.69 13.57
CA PRO A 709 18.69 -34.02 12.28
C PRO A 709 19.37 -35.17 11.53
N GLY A 710 20.70 -35.25 11.62
CA GLY A 710 21.53 -36.00 10.66
C GLY A 710 21.71 -35.27 9.33
N GLY A 711 22.32 -35.94 8.35
CA GLY A 711 22.60 -35.41 7.02
C GLY A 711 24.02 -34.84 6.83
N SER A 712 24.93 -35.06 7.79
CA SER A 712 26.34 -34.72 7.61
C SER A 712 27.06 -35.80 6.83
N ILE A 713 28.01 -35.43 5.98
CA ILE A 713 28.96 -36.40 5.39
C ILE A 713 29.80 -37.11 6.46
N ARG A 714 29.84 -36.57 7.70
CA ARG A 714 30.56 -37.11 8.85
C ARG A 714 29.65 -37.74 9.90
N ASP A 715 28.37 -38.03 9.59
CA ASP A 715 27.46 -38.65 10.56
C ASP A 715 28.04 -39.95 11.15
N ALA A 716 28.71 -40.77 10.34
CA ALA A 716 29.34 -42.00 10.82
C ALA A 716 30.43 -41.75 11.89
N GLU A 717 31.21 -40.67 11.77
CA GLU A 717 32.23 -40.28 12.76
C GLU A 717 31.58 -39.85 14.08
N VAL A 718 30.53 -39.04 13.99
CA VAL A 718 29.77 -38.52 15.13
C VAL A 718 29.03 -39.64 15.87
N ILE A 719 28.41 -40.57 15.13
CA ILE A 719 27.72 -41.74 15.68
C ILE A 719 28.72 -42.67 16.36
N ALA A 720 29.87 -42.94 15.74
CA ALA A 720 30.92 -43.76 16.34
C ALA A 720 31.47 -43.15 17.64
N ALA A 721 31.57 -41.82 17.73
CA ALA A 721 31.94 -41.15 18.97
C ALA A 721 30.85 -41.31 20.05
N ALA A 722 29.57 -41.18 19.70
CA ALA A 722 28.47 -41.42 20.63
C ALA A 722 28.46 -42.85 21.18
N ASP A 723 28.64 -43.85 20.31
CA ASP A 723 28.75 -45.26 20.73
C ASP A 723 29.94 -45.50 21.66
N ARG A 724 31.12 -44.98 21.29
CA ARG A 724 32.34 -45.09 22.11
C ARG A 724 32.15 -44.50 23.51
N LEU A 725 31.30 -43.47 23.64
CA LEU A 725 31.03 -42.75 24.88
C LEU A 725 29.75 -43.25 25.60
N GLY A 726 29.08 -44.27 25.07
CA GLY A 726 27.87 -44.85 25.68
C GLY A 726 26.61 -43.97 25.59
N LEU A 727 26.60 -42.98 24.70
CA LEU A 727 25.45 -42.12 24.45
C LEU A 727 24.40 -42.84 23.59
N ALA A 728 23.12 -42.57 23.85
CA ALA A 728 22.07 -42.85 22.86
C ALA A 728 21.98 -41.68 21.88
N MET A 729 21.77 -41.96 20.59
CA MET A 729 21.57 -40.93 19.58
C MET A 729 20.42 -41.30 18.65
N VAL A 730 19.59 -40.29 18.37
CA VAL A 730 18.52 -40.36 17.39
C VAL A 730 18.71 -39.32 16.29
N LEU A 731 18.42 -39.71 15.05
CA LEU A 731 18.32 -38.81 13.91
C LEU A 731 16.85 -38.49 13.63
N THR A 732 16.51 -37.20 13.58
CA THR A 732 15.13 -36.73 13.40
C THR A 732 14.76 -36.49 11.94
N GLY A 733 15.75 -36.29 11.06
CA GLY A 733 15.54 -35.94 9.65
C GLY A 733 15.04 -34.51 9.42
N VAL A 734 14.88 -33.69 10.47
CA VAL A 734 14.33 -32.33 10.39
C VAL A 734 15.30 -31.35 11.03
N ARG A 735 15.53 -30.20 10.40
CA ARG A 735 16.38 -29.12 10.92
C ARG A 735 15.55 -27.89 11.27
N HIS A 736 15.80 -27.27 12.42
CA HIS A 736 15.02 -26.14 12.94
C HIS A 736 15.87 -24.87 13.12
N PHE A 737 16.47 -24.36 12.04
CA PHE A 737 17.23 -23.10 12.14
C PHE A 737 16.32 -21.89 12.38
N LYS A 738 16.76 -20.98 13.26
CA LYS A 738 16.06 -19.75 13.61
C LYS A 738 17.05 -18.58 13.74
N HIS A 739 16.85 -17.55 12.91
CA HIS A 739 17.71 -16.35 12.87
C HIS A 739 16.92 -15.08 13.14
#